data_AF-A0A5J4W2A6-F1
#
_entry.id   AF-A0A5J4W2A6-F1
#
_cell.length_a   1.000
_cell.length_b   1.000
_cell.length_c   1.000
_cell.angle_alpha   90.00
_cell.angle_beta   90.00
_cell.angle_gamma   90.00
#
_symmetry.space_group_name_H-M   'P 1'
#
loop_
_entity.id
_entity.type
_entity.pdbx_description
1 polymer ?
#
loop_
_entity_poly.entity_id
_entity_poly.type
_entity_poly.pdbx_seq_one_letter_code
_entity_poly.pdbx_strand_id
1 'polypeptide(L)'
;AYSDDLIFLRQCKEQLQLQVPQIVNKLGSLGWGISEDKSQLIPTQKVESLGWVVNSSEDQISMTIQGRAEMIIILLKWRKISQLQYPMKIKYLANMIGKINLLRLQFKQEGLHMRILNQMKRKAAQTYGWKGYLWMSRRVLPEIFWRINQVRNNKPIRATILLIEAILRTDASEDGWGTELKILSSKMKIKESGKWTKENWRLTSSNLRETAAILLGIRKLEHYSIVVKISSLRIEKDNAVAAFNIRREAAATALVKLIDRVLQEAERLEIQLTSLHVPGKENQAADSLSRLKISRDYIFNPTLLSEALELLQIQPSIDITEQTRQRRRNRTVHTSKVDGTSLVDRLVKNDDIKCSSRSVPRVVKNWGRNKKEKETSTTRQIINLSAGNKEGEALFKQILEERGLNETSIKRAINSQHSILIKPRERYGQFKEYWDQTGRQLTEIKSQKDSELELINYIIYLKDQNASLAITIESINAISILLKSQVHHDTKINGKMLKLTMKKPKAKVKQPIKETTSYNISTLLIIIEKHALVIEQLYEEQFIGCTFTSIMAFCTLRMVEVLRANVTENDDGRWNINTEMWKGDEVGAEIIFKPLDNEAICPTFWLRHWLNRIERPQNIQLVWYLVKTGRQATEEQTSKAIHWVMKQAGVENNPAVTTIRAASITKAFSLGFSKIAIVRFSRHVDTSKITLKSYDKNNNDEVRKKISIL
;
A
#
# COMPACT_ATOMS: atom_id res chain seq x y z
N ALA A 1 -30.13 7.45 -5.32
CA ALA A 1 -30.28 6.63 -4.11
C ALA A 1 -29.09 6.86 -3.20
N TYR A 2 -29.30 7.45 -2.02
CA TYR A 2 -28.30 7.55 -0.95
C TYR A 2 -29.03 7.62 0.39
N SER A 3 -28.82 6.62 1.24
CA SER A 3 -29.69 6.36 2.40
C SER A 3 -31.17 6.39 1.96
N ASP A 4 -31.91 7.41 2.38
CA ASP A 4 -33.35 7.54 2.20
C ASP A 4 -33.72 8.40 0.96
N ASP A 5 -32.75 9.15 0.38
CA ASP A 5 -32.96 10.04 -0.78
C ASP A 5 -32.90 9.28 -2.12
N LEU A 6 -33.99 9.32 -2.90
CA LEU A 6 -34.06 8.83 -4.28
C LEU A 6 -34.23 10.01 -5.27
N ILE A 7 -33.23 10.20 -6.14
CA ILE A 7 -33.31 11.13 -7.29
C ILE A 7 -33.39 10.30 -8.56
N PHE A 8 -34.33 10.64 -9.44
CA PHE A 8 -34.48 10.08 -10.79
C PHE A 8 -34.26 11.18 -11.82
N LEU A 9 -33.42 10.93 -12.83
CA LEU A 9 -33.06 11.90 -13.87
C LEU A 9 -33.37 11.31 -15.25
N ARG A 10 -33.95 12.12 -16.14
CA ARG A 10 -34.29 11.72 -17.51
C ARG A 10 -34.23 12.95 -18.44
N GLN A 11 -33.87 12.73 -19.71
CA GLN A 11 -33.69 13.81 -20.69
C GLN A 11 -35.01 14.46 -21.15
N CYS A 12 -36.11 13.71 -21.14
CA CYS A 12 -37.44 14.17 -21.52
C CYS A 12 -38.32 14.26 -20.26
N LYS A 13 -38.95 15.42 -20.05
CA LYS A 13 -39.78 15.72 -18.88
C LYS A 13 -41.07 14.91 -18.91
N GLU A 14 -41.67 14.78 -20.09
CA GLU A 14 -42.96 14.15 -20.36
C GLU A 14 -42.88 12.64 -20.05
N GLN A 15 -41.80 11.99 -20.51
CA GLN A 15 -41.50 10.60 -20.16
C GLN A 15 -41.26 10.42 -18.65
N LEU A 16 -40.66 11.40 -17.96
CA LEU A 16 -40.45 11.33 -16.52
C LEU A 16 -41.76 11.52 -15.74
N GLN A 17 -42.64 12.43 -16.19
CA GLN A 17 -43.99 12.60 -15.64
C GLN A 17 -44.82 11.31 -15.76
N LEU A 18 -44.77 10.64 -16.90
CA LEU A 18 -45.44 9.34 -17.10
C LEU A 18 -44.82 8.20 -16.23
N GLN A 19 -43.54 8.30 -15.88
CA GLN A 19 -42.84 7.30 -15.09
C GLN A 19 -42.93 7.51 -13.58
N VAL A 20 -43.18 8.72 -13.08
CA VAL A 20 -43.30 8.98 -11.62
C VAL A 20 -44.36 8.08 -10.96
N PRO A 21 -45.61 7.96 -11.46
CA PRO A 21 -46.60 7.04 -10.89
C PRO A 21 -46.15 5.57 -10.94
N GLN A 22 -45.45 5.16 -12.01
CA GLN A 22 -44.93 3.80 -12.16
C GLN A 22 -43.82 3.51 -11.12
N ILE A 23 -42.96 4.48 -10.85
CA ILE A 23 -41.89 4.41 -9.85
C ILE A 23 -42.48 4.37 -8.44
N VAL A 24 -43.45 5.25 -8.13
CA VAL A 24 -44.16 5.29 -6.84
C VAL A 24 -44.86 3.96 -6.59
N ASN A 25 -45.66 3.48 -7.53
CA ASN A 25 -46.35 2.18 -7.42
C ASN A 25 -45.36 1.02 -7.30
N LYS A 26 -44.22 1.05 -8.01
CA LYS A 26 -43.23 -0.03 -7.93
C LYS A 26 -42.53 -0.06 -6.57
N LEU A 27 -42.19 1.10 -6.00
CA LEU A 27 -41.62 1.21 -4.65
C LEU A 27 -42.63 0.79 -3.58
N GLY A 28 -43.90 1.20 -3.70
CA GLY A 28 -45.00 0.74 -2.84
C GLY A 28 -45.18 -0.78 -2.88
N SER A 29 -45.13 -1.40 -4.07
CA SER A 29 -45.17 -2.86 -4.24
C SER A 29 -43.97 -3.61 -3.62
N LEU A 30 -42.89 -2.89 -3.28
CA LEU A 30 -41.71 -3.40 -2.59
C LEU A 30 -41.72 -3.06 -1.08
N GLY A 31 -42.85 -2.57 -0.55
CA GLY A 31 -43.02 -2.24 0.87
C GLY A 31 -42.53 -0.85 1.29
N TRP A 32 -42.20 0.04 0.36
CA TRP A 32 -41.71 1.38 0.68
C TRP A 32 -42.85 2.38 0.82
N GLY A 33 -43.08 2.89 2.03
CA GLY A 33 -43.96 4.02 2.28
C GLY A 33 -43.33 5.33 1.84
N ILE A 34 -43.84 5.92 0.75
CA ILE A 34 -43.39 7.21 0.21
C ILE A 34 -44.17 8.34 0.92
N SER A 35 -43.44 9.35 1.40
CA SER A 35 -44.04 10.55 2.02
C SER A 35 -44.18 11.62 0.95
N GLU A 36 -45.41 11.85 0.47
CA GLU A 36 -45.69 12.79 -0.62
C GLU A 36 -45.30 14.23 -0.26
N ASP A 37 -45.60 14.68 0.96
CA ASP A 37 -45.21 16.02 1.48
C ASP A 37 -43.71 16.33 1.41
N LYS A 38 -42.87 15.28 1.36
CA LYS A 38 -41.41 15.37 1.31
C LYS A 38 -40.84 15.06 -0.07
N SER A 39 -41.68 14.68 -1.03
CA SER A 39 -41.27 14.13 -2.33
C SER A 39 -41.51 15.13 -3.45
N GLN A 40 -40.46 15.49 -4.19
CA GLN A 40 -40.61 16.30 -5.41
C GLN A 40 -41.06 15.41 -6.58
N LEU A 41 -42.35 15.08 -6.60
CA LEU A 41 -42.97 14.20 -7.61
C LEU A 41 -43.20 14.89 -8.97
N ILE A 42 -43.22 16.23 -9.02
CA ILE A 42 -43.28 16.99 -10.27
C ILE A 42 -41.84 17.16 -10.80
N PRO A 43 -41.52 16.71 -12.03
CA PRO A 43 -40.16 16.84 -12.57
C PRO A 43 -39.74 18.30 -12.79
N THR A 44 -38.65 18.68 -12.14
CA THR A 44 -38.00 20.01 -12.22
C THR A 44 -36.59 19.91 -12.81
N GLN A 45 -36.05 21.04 -13.27
CA GLN A 45 -34.63 21.18 -13.66
C GLN A 45 -33.69 21.46 -12.47
N LYS A 46 -34.24 21.68 -11.27
CA LYS A 46 -33.53 22.08 -10.07
C LYS A 46 -34.11 21.36 -8.86
N VAL A 47 -33.29 20.55 -8.19
CA VAL A 47 -33.65 19.76 -7.00
C VAL A 47 -32.66 20.03 -5.87
N GLU A 48 -33.13 20.06 -4.62
CA GLU A 48 -32.27 20.09 -3.44
C GLU A 48 -32.26 18.71 -2.78
N SER A 49 -31.07 18.15 -2.53
CA SER A 49 -30.87 16.84 -1.86
C SER A 49 -29.48 16.78 -1.22
N LEU A 50 -29.37 16.08 -0.08
CA LEU A 50 -28.13 15.94 0.71
C LEU A 50 -27.38 17.25 1.05
N GLY A 51 -28.08 18.41 1.03
CA GLY A 51 -27.49 19.74 1.25
C GLY A 51 -26.94 20.44 0.01
N TRP A 52 -27.22 19.92 -1.19
CA TRP A 52 -26.79 20.48 -2.48
C TRP A 52 -27.98 20.82 -3.37
N VAL A 53 -27.84 21.89 -4.14
CA VAL A 53 -28.64 22.16 -5.33
C VAL A 53 -28.00 21.41 -6.49
N VAL A 54 -28.77 20.56 -7.16
CA VAL A 54 -28.42 20.02 -8.49
C VAL A 54 -29.28 20.78 -9.52
N ASN A 55 -28.62 21.45 -10.48
CA ASN A 55 -29.27 22.13 -11.59
C ASN A 55 -28.90 21.44 -12.91
N SER A 56 -29.86 20.75 -13.54
CA SER A 56 -29.64 20.03 -14.80
C SER A 56 -29.69 20.92 -16.04
N SER A 57 -30.28 22.12 -15.98
CA SER A 57 -30.27 23.04 -17.13
C SER A 57 -28.91 23.72 -17.33
N GLU A 58 -28.12 23.84 -16.26
CA GLU A 58 -26.79 24.45 -16.26
C GLU A 58 -25.64 23.43 -16.16
N ASP A 59 -25.96 22.13 -16.02
CA ASP A 59 -25.02 21.05 -15.68
C ASP A 59 -24.20 21.35 -14.41
N GLN A 60 -24.85 21.77 -13.32
CA GLN A 60 -24.19 22.32 -12.13
C GLN A 60 -24.63 21.71 -10.79
N ILE A 61 -23.70 21.69 -9.82
CA ILE A 61 -23.94 21.39 -8.40
C ILE A 61 -23.33 22.51 -7.54
N SER A 62 -24.10 23.00 -6.54
CA SER A 62 -23.64 23.99 -5.56
C SER A 62 -24.30 23.78 -4.18
N MET A 63 -23.78 24.40 -3.11
CA MET A 63 -24.44 24.35 -1.79
C MET A 63 -25.78 25.11 -1.79
N THR A 64 -26.79 24.58 -1.09
CA THR A 64 -28.05 25.30 -0.85
C THR A 64 -27.81 26.55 -0.01
N ILE A 65 -28.73 27.53 -0.09
CA ILE A 65 -28.59 28.81 0.62
C ILE A 65 -28.50 28.59 2.14
N GLN A 66 -29.33 27.69 2.67
CA GLN A 66 -29.29 27.29 4.09
C GLN A 66 -28.00 26.56 4.45
N GLY A 67 -27.61 25.52 3.70
CA GLY A 67 -26.40 24.75 3.99
C GLY A 67 -25.13 25.61 3.95
N ARG A 68 -25.08 26.58 3.04
CA ARG A 68 -24.04 27.61 2.96
C ARG A 68 -24.00 28.48 4.22
N ALA A 69 -25.15 28.98 4.69
CA ALA A 69 -25.24 29.80 5.89
C ALA A 69 -24.81 29.04 7.17
N GLU A 70 -25.31 27.81 7.35
CA GLU A 70 -24.93 26.95 8.48
C GLU A 70 -23.43 26.65 8.49
N MET A 71 -22.84 26.35 7.32
CA MET A 71 -21.41 26.08 7.21
C MET A 71 -20.56 27.32 7.52
N ILE A 72 -20.98 28.52 7.08
CA ILE A 72 -20.32 29.79 7.45
C ILE A 72 -20.37 30.00 8.97
N ILE A 73 -21.51 29.74 9.63
CA ILE A 73 -21.63 29.86 11.10
C ILE A 73 -20.68 28.88 11.81
N ILE A 74 -20.56 27.65 11.33
CA ILE A 74 -19.62 26.65 11.88
C ILE A 74 -18.16 27.11 11.70
N LEU A 75 -17.79 27.56 10.50
CA LEU A 75 -16.43 28.01 10.19
C LEU A 75 -16.04 29.30 10.95
N LEU A 76 -16.98 30.22 11.19
CA LEU A 76 -16.75 31.42 12.00
C LEU A 76 -16.59 31.10 13.49
N LYS A 77 -17.36 30.15 14.04
CA LYS A 77 -17.14 29.61 15.39
C LYS A 77 -15.75 28.97 15.50
N TRP A 78 -15.33 28.25 14.47
CA TRP A 78 -13.99 27.64 14.36
C TRP A 78 -12.84 28.63 14.27
N ARG A 79 -13.01 29.72 13.51
CA ARG A 79 -12.08 30.85 13.48
C ARG A 79 -11.87 31.41 14.88
N LYS A 80 -12.95 31.71 15.62
CA LYS A 80 -12.86 32.20 17.01
C LYS A 80 -12.13 31.23 17.94
N ILE A 81 -12.51 29.95 17.97
CA ILE A 81 -11.86 28.91 18.78
C ILE A 81 -10.35 28.82 18.47
N SER A 82 -9.97 28.88 17.19
CA SER A 82 -8.57 28.73 16.75
C SER A 82 -7.73 30.00 16.94
N GLN A 83 -8.34 31.19 16.92
CA GLN A 83 -7.69 32.46 17.28
C GLN A 83 -7.41 32.54 18.79
N LEU A 84 -8.42 32.22 19.60
CA LEU A 84 -8.35 32.22 21.07
C LEU A 84 -7.64 30.99 21.65
N GLN A 85 -7.33 29.98 20.81
CA GLN A 85 -6.71 28.70 21.18
C GLN A 85 -7.48 27.92 22.26
N TYR A 86 -8.81 28.11 22.31
CA TYR A 86 -9.68 27.57 23.35
C TYR A 86 -9.71 26.03 23.32
N PRO A 87 -9.70 25.35 24.49
CA PRO A 87 -9.70 23.89 24.56
C PRO A 87 -11.05 23.30 24.09
N MET A 88 -11.01 22.29 23.24
CA MET A 88 -12.21 21.60 22.73
C MET A 88 -12.13 20.08 22.91
N LYS A 89 -13.27 19.41 23.16
CA LYS A 89 -13.35 17.95 23.23
C LYS A 89 -12.95 17.32 21.89
N ILE A 90 -12.15 16.25 21.90
CA ILE A 90 -11.64 15.60 20.68
C ILE A 90 -12.79 15.03 19.82
N LYS A 91 -13.86 14.52 20.44
CA LYS A 91 -15.11 14.14 19.74
C LYS A 91 -15.77 15.31 18.98
N TYR A 92 -15.71 16.54 19.50
CA TYR A 92 -16.29 17.72 18.86
C TYR A 92 -15.52 18.09 17.58
N LEU A 93 -14.18 18.08 17.64
CA LEU A 93 -13.33 18.20 16.45
C LEU A 93 -13.63 17.10 15.42
N ALA A 94 -13.88 15.87 15.86
CA ALA A 94 -14.19 14.75 14.97
C ALA A 94 -15.52 14.93 14.22
N ASN A 95 -16.59 15.32 14.92
CA ASN A 95 -17.89 15.66 14.33
C ASN A 95 -17.75 16.77 13.27
N MET A 96 -17.03 17.84 13.61
CA MET A 96 -16.90 19.01 12.75
C MET A 96 -16.00 18.75 11.52
N ILE A 97 -14.98 17.89 11.64
CA ILE A 97 -14.28 17.32 10.46
C ILE A 97 -15.25 16.52 9.59
N GLY A 98 -16.20 15.80 10.20
CA GLY A 98 -17.31 15.14 9.49
C GLY A 98 -18.16 16.12 8.69
N LYS A 99 -18.62 17.22 9.29
CA LYS A 99 -19.38 18.26 8.58
C LYS A 99 -18.58 18.90 7.44
N ILE A 100 -17.31 19.25 7.66
CA ILE A 100 -16.48 19.88 6.63
C ILE A 100 -16.13 18.88 5.50
N ASN A 101 -16.12 17.56 5.72
CA ASN A 101 -15.95 16.58 4.63
C ASN A 101 -17.03 16.69 3.54
N LEU A 102 -18.22 17.24 3.82
CA LEU A 102 -19.25 17.50 2.80
C LEU A 102 -18.70 18.42 1.70
N LEU A 103 -17.91 19.43 2.07
CA LEU A 103 -17.31 20.40 1.13
C LEU A 103 -16.42 19.76 0.06
N ARG A 104 -15.99 18.51 0.23
CA ARG A 104 -15.21 17.79 -0.78
C ARG A 104 -15.96 17.50 -2.08
N LEU A 105 -17.29 17.56 -2.10
CA LEU A 105 -18.04 17.37 -3.35
C LEU A 105 -17.76 18.54 -4.32
N GLN A 106 -17.96 19.77 -3.85
CA GLN A 106 -17.79 21.00 -4.65
C GLN A 106 -16.35 21.52 -4.65
N PHE A 107 -15.61 21.43 -3.54
CA PHE A 107 -14.28 22.02 -3.38
C PHE A 107 -13.18 20.94 -3.29
N LYS A 108 -12.72 20.44 -4.45
CA LYS A 108 -11.69 19.38 -4.58
C LYS A 108 -10.41 19.61 -3.76
N GLN A 109 -9.98 20.87 -3.61
CA GLN A 109 -8.82 21.27 -2.80
C GLN A 109 -9.00 20.95 -1.29
N GLU A 110 -10.22 20.76 -0.79
CA GLU A 110 -10.51 20.42 0.63
C GLU A 110 -9.81 19.13 1.09
N GLY A 111 -9.58 18.16 0.19
CA GLY A 111 -8.82 16.96 0.50
C GLY A 111 -7.39 17.24 1.01
N LEU A 112 -6.76 18.30 0.51
CA LEU A 112 -5.44 18.77 0.93
C LEU A 112 -5.53 19.52 2.26
N HIS A 113 -6.49 20.45 2.39
CA HIS A 113 -6.73 21.25 3.60
C HIS A 113 -7.25 20.42 4.79
N MET A 114 -7.73 19.19 4.58
CA MET A 114 -8.07 18.26 5.66
C MET A 114 -6.88 17.70 6.43
N ARG A 115 -5.64 17.92 5.95
CA ARG A 115 -4.43 17.29 6.50
C ARG A 115 -4.15 17.67 7.96
N ILE A 116 -4.05 18.97 8.26
CA ILE A 116 -3.60 19.45 9.57
C ILE A 116 -4.61 19.04 10.65
N LEU A 117 -5.89 19.26 10.38
CA LEU A 117 -7.01 18.88 11.25
C LEU A 117 -7.03 17.37 11.55
N ASN A 118 -6.87 16.51 10.54
CA ASN A 118 -6.83 15.06 10.77
C ASN A 118 -5.54 14.59 11.47
N GLN A 119 -4.41 15.27 11.28
CA GLN A 119 -3.18 14.99 12.04
C GLN A 119 -3.32 15.40 13.51
N MET A 120 -3.92 16.55 13.80
CA MET A 120 -4.22 17.01 15.16
C MET A 120 -5.20 16.07 15.87
N LYS A 121 -6.36 15.77 15.24
CA LYS A 121 -7.34 14.81 15.77
C LYS A 121 -6.71 13.46 16.10
N ARG A 122 -5.90 12.91 15.18
CA ARG A 122 -5.26 11.60 15.36
C ARG A 122 -4.30 11.58 16.54
N LYS A 123 -3.39 12.56 16.62
CA LYS A 123 -2.46 12.68 17.75
C LYS A 123 -3.21 12.83 19.06
N ALA A 124 -4.16 13.76 19.14
CA ALA A 124 -4.90 14.02 20.36
C ALA A 124 -5.70 12.79 20.83
N ALA A 125 -6.37 12.08 19.93
CA ALA A 125 -7.09 10.84 20.26
C ALA A 125 -6.16 9.70 20.70
N GLN A 126 -4.91 9.65 20.21
CA GLN A 126 -3.90 8.68 20.63
C GLN A 126 -3.27 9.02 21.99
N THR A 127 -3.10 10.30 22.33
CA THR A 127 -2.47 10.73 23.60
C THR A 127 -3.46 10.90 24.75
N TYR A 128 -4.68 11.38 24.48
CA TYR A 128 -5.66 11.78 25.51
C TYR A 128 -7.02 11.04 25.40
N GLY A 129 -7.14 10.09 24.46
CA GLY A 129 -8.37 9.35 24.21
C GLY A 129 -9.52 10.20 23.62
N TRP A 130 -10.62 9.56 23.25
CA TRP A 130 -11.75 10.25 22.61
C TRP A 130 -12.55 11.18 23.55
N LYS A 131 -12.49 10.94 24.88
CA LYS A 131 -13.12 11.82 25.89
C LYS A 131 -12.25 13.05 26.21
N GLY A 132 -10.96 13.05 25.84
CA GLY A 132 -10.00 14.12 26.16
C GLY A 132 -10.24 15.42 25.38
N TYR A 133 -9.40 16.41 25.72
CA TYR A 133 -9.44 17.77 25.17
C TYR A 133 -8.20 18.08 24.32
N LEU A 134 -8.32 19.10 23.48
CA LEU A 134 -7.30 19.56 22.55
C LEU A 134 -7.38 21.08 22.41
N TRP A 135 -6.24 21.76 22.50
CA TRP A 135 -6.09 23.18 22.19
C TRP A 135 -5.91 23.37 20.69
N MET A 136 -6.73 24.23 20.08
CA MET A 136 -6.64 24.48 18.64
C MET A 136 -5.43 25.36 18.31
N SER A 137 -4.59 24.88 17.40
CA SER A 137 -3.39 25.59 16.96
C SER A 137 -3.77 26.65 15.92
N ARG A 138 -3.27 27.88 16.09
CA ARG A 138 -3.40 28.97 15.10
C ARG A 138 -2.94 28.59 13.67
N ARG A 139 -2.15 27.51 13.52
CA ARG A 139 -1.73 26.93 12.23
C ARG A 139 -2.89 26.48 11.32
N VAL A 140 -4.10 26.22 11.83
CA VAL A 140 -5.26 25.89 10.97
C VAL A 140 -5.99 27.11 10.43
N LEU A 141 -5.68 28.33 10.90
CA LEU A 141 -6.39 29.55 10.50
C LEU A 141 -6.37 29.81 8.98
N PRO A 142 -5.25 29.65 8.24
CA PRO A 142 -5.25 29.82 6.79
C PRO A 142 -6.21 28.86 6.08
N GLU A 143 -6.28 27.60 6.51
CA GLU A 143 -7.21 26.61 5.96
C GLU A 143 -8.68 26.91 6.34
N ILE A 144 -8.94 27.58 7.48
CA ILE A 144 -10.28 28.04 7.85
C ILE A 144 -10.69 29.26 7.03
N PHE A 145 -9.78 30.23 6.83
CA PHE A 145 -10.05 31.40 5.99
C PHE A 145 -10.30 31.02 4.52
N TRP A 146 -9.51 30.10 3.96
CA TRP A 146 -9.74 29.56 2.61
C TRP A 146 -11.13 28.92 2.49
N ARG A 147 -11.54 28.07 3.46
CA ARG A 147 -12.90 27.48 3.47
C ARG A 147 -14.00 28.53 3.54
N ILE A 148 -13.84 29.56 4.38
CA ILE A 148 -14.82 30.66 4.48
C ILE A 148 -14.95 31.38 3.13
N ASN A 149 -13.85 31.56 2.40
CA ASN A 149 -13.86 32.16 1.06
C ASN A 149 -14.61 31.29 0.05
N GLN A 150 -14.28 29.98 -0.02
CA GLN A 150 -14.94 29.06 -0.94
C GLN A 150 -16.44 28.94 -0.69
N VAL A 151 -16.85 28.75 0.57
CA VAL A 151 -18.27 28.64 0.93
C VAL A 151 -19.03 29.95 0.69
N ARG A 152 -18.40 31.13 0.83
CA ARG A 152 -19.01 32.41 0.46
C ARG A 152 -19.22 32.52 -1.05
N ASN A 153 -18.16 32.28 -1.83
CA ASN A 153 -18.19 32.35 -3.29
C ASN A 153 -19.16 31.34 -3.89
N ASN A 154 -19.26 30.14 -3.29
CA ASN A 154 -20.12 29.04 -3.73
C ASN A 154 -19.99 28.72 -5.24
N LYS A 155 -18.78 28.85 -5.82
CA LYS A 155 -18.56 28.62 -7.26
C LYS A 155 -19.07 27.21 -7.61
N PRO A 156 -20.06 27.08 -8.50
CA PRO A 156 -20.65 25.80 -8.83
C PRO A 156 -19.62 24.89 -9.53
N ILE A 157 -19.75 23.59 -9.34
CA ILE A 157 -19.02 22.58 -10.12
C ILE A 157 -19.91 21.98 -11.20
N ARG A 158 -19.31 21.43 -12.25
CA ARG A 158 -20.03 20.64 -13.25
C ARG A 158 -20.62 19.37 -12.60
N ALA A 159 -21.88 19.06 -12.88
CA ALA A 159 -22.54 17.84 -12.40
C ALA A 159 -22.08 16.59 -13.16
N THR A 160 -21.93 16.71 -14.48
CA THR A 160 -21.58 15.61 -15.39
C THR A 160 -20.07 15.31 -15.38
N ILE A 161 -19.72 14.02 -15.47
CA ILE A 161 -18.37 13.56 -15.78
C ILE A 161 -18.22 13.58 -17.31
N LEU A 162 -17.34 14.44 -17.82
CA LEU A 162 -17.12 14.62 -19.24
C LEU A 162 -16.31 13.44 -19.81
N LEU A 163 -16.67 13.02 -21.03
CA LEU A 163 -15.78 12.19 -21.85
C LEU A 163 -14.44 12.89 -22.03
N ILE A 164 -13.36 12.11 -22.15
CA ILE A 164 -12.00 12.65 -22.22
C ILE A 164 -11.74 13.18 -23.64
N GLU A 165 -11.28 14.43 -23.74
CA GLU A 165 -11.02 15.11 -25.01
C GLU A 165 -9.53 15.13 -25.32
N ALA A 166 -8.68 15.19 -24.29
CA ALA A 166 -7.23 15.17 -24.44
C ALA A 166 -6.53 14.32 -23.35
N ILE A 167 -5.34 13.81 -23.71
CA ILE A 167 -4.45 13.04 -22.83
C ILE A 167 -3.14 13.80 -22.71
N LEU A 168 -2.75 14.16 -21.48
CA LEU A 168 -1.46 14.75 -21.15
C LEU A 168 -0.55 13.71 -20.51
N ARG A 169 0.55 13.38 -21.19
CA ARG A 169 1.66 12.57 -20.69
C ARG A 169 2.81 13.46 -20.29
N THR A 170 3.50 13.10 -19.21
CA THR A 170 4.52 13.95 -18.57
C THR A 170 5.62 13.11 -17.94
N ASP A 171 6.88 13.51 -18.12
CA ASP A 171 8.04 12.97 -17.41
C ASP A 171 9.01 14.09 -16.96
N ALA A 172 9.90 13.77 -16.03
CA ALA A 172 10.85 14.68 -15.42
C ALA A 172 12.21 14.03 -15.04
N SER A 173 13.22 14.29 -15.87
CA SER A 173 14.63 13.99 -15.58
C SER A 173 15.19 14.89 -14.46
N GLU A 174 16.50 14.81 -14.20
CA GLU A 174 17.17 15.71 -13.23
C GLU A 174 17.45 17.10 -13.82
N ASP A 175 17.60 17.20 -15.15
CA ASP A 175 17.93 18.43 -15.87
C ASP A 175 16.70 19.14 -16.46
N GLY A 176 15.62 18.41 -16.74
CA GLY A 176 14.44 18.95 -17.40
C GLY A 176 13.14 18.15 -17.27
N TRP A 177 12.14 18.59 -18.01
CA TRP A 177 10.79 18.04 -18.10
C TRP A 177 10.36 17.90 -19.56
N GLY A 178 9.48 16.95 -19.82
CA GLY A 178 8.91 16.70 -21.14
C GLY A 178 7.43 16.37 -21.03
N THR A 179 6.63 16.84 -22.00
CA THR A 179 5.20 16.54 -22.07
C THR A 179 4.73 16.25 -23.50
N GLU A 180 3.95 15.19 -23.67
CA GLU A 180 3.16 14.92 -24.89
C GLU A 180 1.68 15.16 -24.56
N LEU A 181 1.06 16.13 -25.22
CA LEU A 181 -0.39 16.33 -25.22
C LEU A 181 -0.96 15.72 -26.50
N LYS A 182 -1.89 14.77 -26.37
CA LYS A 182 -2.66 14.21 -27.48
C LYS A 182 -4.12 14.65 -27.38
N ILE A 183 -4.58 15.46 -28.33
CA ILE A 183 -6.00 15.78 -28.49
C ILE A 183 -6.66 14.62 -29.26
N LEU A 184 -7.80 14.12 -28.78
CA LEU A 184 -8.40 12.89 -29.31
C LEU A 184 -9.27 13.11 -30.55
N SER A 185 -9.99 14.24 -30.63
CA SER A 185 -10.84 14.60 -31.77
C SER A 185 -10.03 14.78 -33.07
N SER A 186 -9.01 15.65 -33.04
CA SER A 186 -8.12 15.92 -34.17
C SER A 186 -6.96 14.91 -34.32
N LYS A 187 -6.80 14.00 -33.34
CA LYS A 187 -5.61 13.13 -33.15
C LYS A 187 -4.28 13.88 -33.03
N MET A 188 -4.28 15.21 -32.96
CA MET A 188 -3.09 16.06 -32.92
C MET A 188 -2.23 15.76 -31.69
N LYS A 189 -0.91 15.72 -31.90
CA LYS A 189 0.10 15.58 -30.84
C LYS A 189 0.92 16.86 -30.74
N ILE A 190 0.92 17.48 -29.57
CA ILE A 190 1.79 18.59 -29.21
C ILE A 190 2.87 18.05 -28.27
N LYS A 191 4.12 18.45 -28.50
CA LYS A 191 5.29 18.02 -27.72
C LYS A 191 6.04 19.25 -27.21
N GLU A 192 6.25 19.30 -25.90
CA GLU A 192 6.88 20.42 -25.20
C GLU A 192 7.96 19.89 -24.25
N SER A 193 9.02 20.67 -24.05
CA SER A 193 10.12 20.32 -23.14
C SER A 193 10.82 21.56 -22.60
N GLY A 194 11.53 21.42 -21.49
CA GLY A 194 12.33 22.51 -20.93
C GLY A 194 13.24 22.08 -19.79
N LYS A 195 14.22 22.92 -19.46
CA LYS A 195 15.17 22.68 -18.36
C LYS A 195 14.67 23.26 -17.04
N TRP A 196 15.11 22.70 -15.91
CA TRP A 196 14.82 23.23 -14.58
C TRP A 196 15.72 24.43 -14.26
N THR A 197 15.16 25.64 -14.20
CA THR A 197 15.89 26.83 -13.72
C THR A 197 15.94 26.86 -12.19
N LYS A 198 17.15 26.93 -11.62
CA LYS A 198 17.39 26.87 -10.16
C LYS A 198 16.75 28.03 -9.38
N GLU A 199 16.54 29.17 -10.03
CA GLU A 199 15.82 30.33 -9.48
C GLU A 199 14.35 30.00 -9.18
N ASN A 200 13.65 29.36 -10.13
CA ASN A 200 12.21 29.10 -10.06
C ASN A 200 11.86 27.77 -9.37
N TRP A 201 12.78 26.80 -9.37
CA TRP A 201 12.48 25.40 -9.03
C TRP A 201 13.43 24.80 -7.99
N ARG A 202 12.90 24.53 -6.80
CA ARG A 202 13.59 23.78 -5.72
C ARG A 202 13.02 22.35 -5.62
N LEU A 203 13.40 21.49 -6.55
CA LEU A 203 12.79 20.17 -6.77
C LEU A 203 13.66 19.00 -6.26
N THR A 204 13.56 18.69 -4.97
CA THR A 204 14.47 17.75 -4.26
C THR A 204 14.09 16.26 -4.35
N SER A 205 13.15 15.86 -5.21
CA SER A 205 12.77 14.45 -5.44
C SER A 205 12.07 14.28 -6.80
N SER A 206 12.06 13.08 -7.38
CA SER A 206 11.35 12.82 -8.65
C SER A 206 9.87 13.18 -8.53
N ASN A 207 9.18 12.72 -7.48
CA ASN A 207 7.77 13.05 -7.22
C ASN A 207 7.49 14.57 -7.26
N LEU A 208 8.44 15.42 -6.81
CA LEU A 208 8.33 16.87 -6.95
C LEU A 208 8.47 17.31 -8.42
N ARG A 209 9.53 16.86 -9.11
CA ARG A 209 9.79 17.21 -10.52
C ARG A 209 8.67 16.75 -11.45
N GLU A 210 8.20 15.52 -11.28
CA GLU A 210 7.09 14.92 -12.03
C GLU A 210 5.76 15.66 -11.82
N THR A 211 5.53 16.22 -10.63
CA THR A 211 4.36 17.06 -10.34
C THR A 211 4.53 18.47 -10.90
N ALA A 212 5.77 18.99 -10.95
CA ALA A 212 6.08 20.24 -11.64
C ALA A 212 5.89 20.13 -13.16
N ALA A 213 6.22 18.99 -13.76
CA ALA A 213 5.97 18.70 -15.18
C ALA A 213 4.46 18.68 -15.51
N ILE A 214 3.60 18.21 -14.59
CA ILE A 214 2.14 18.34 -14.71
C ILE A 214 1.72 19.82 -14.70
N LEU A 215 2.21 20.59 -13.73
CA LEU A 215 1.85 22.01 -13.62
C LEU A 215 2.26 22.82 -14.86
N LEU A 216 3.43 22.50 -15.45
CA LEU A 216 3.90 23.12 -16.68
C LEU A 216 3.09 22.65 -17.91
N GLY A 217 2.80 21.35 -18.02
CA GLY A 217 1.95 20.81 -19.09
C GLY A 217 0.53 21.38 -19.08
N ILE A 218 -0.09 21.55 -17.91
CA ILE A 218 -1.41 22.19 -17.77
C ILE A 218 -1.35 23.67 -18.13
N ARG A 219 -0.34 24.42 -17.66
CA ARG A 219 -0.15 25.83 -18.03
C ARG A 219 0.06 26.04 -19.52
N LYS A 220 0.69 25.09 -20.22
CA LYS A 220 0.83 25.12 -21.68
C LYS A 220 -0.51 25.00 -22.42
N LEU A 221 -1.55 24.40 -21.83
CA LEU A 221 -2.89 24.32 -22.43
C LEU A 221 -3.52 25.68 -22.68
N GLU A 222 -3.18 26.69 -21.90
CA GLU A 222 -3.65 28.08 -22.08
C GLU A 222 -3.25 28.64 -23.46
N HIS A 223 -2.03 28.37 -23.91
CA HIS A 223 -1.55 28.79 -25.23
C HIS A 223 -2.28 28.09 -26.39
N TYR A 224 -2.78 26.86 -26.18
CA TYR A 224 -3.54 26.13 -27.20
C TYR A 224 -5.07 26.30 -27.09
N SER A 225 -5.55 27.00 -26.05
CA SER A 225 -6.98 27.25 -25.83
C SER A 225 -7.62 28.13 -26.91
N ILE A 226 -6.80 28.85 -27.68
CA ILE A 226 -7.19 29.60 -28.89
C ILE A 226 -7.58 28.64 -30.04
N VAL A 227 -6.99 27.45 -30.08
CA VAL A 227 -7.17 26.46 -31.16
C VAL A 227 -8.17 25.37 -30.77
N VAL A 228 -8.15 24.91 -29.51
CA VAL A 228 -9.11 23.93 -28.96
C VAL A 228 -9.39 24.24 -27.48
N LYS A 229 -10.65 24.56 -27.12
CA LYS A 229 -11.07 24.58 -25.71
C LYS A 229 -11.20 23.14 -25.19
N ILE A 230 -10.20 22.69 -24.44
CA ILE A 230 -10.23 21.40 -23.73
C ILE A 230 -10.97 21.61 -22.40
N SER A 231 -12.06 20.88 -22.19
CA SER A 231 -12.86 20.82 -20.96
C SER A 231 -12.56 19.56 -20.12
N SER A 232 -12.03 18.49 -20.73
CA SER A 232 -11.76 17.21 -20.08
C SER A 232 -10.39 16.63 -20.43
N LEU A 233 -9.53 16.48 -19.41
CA LEU A 233 -8.12 16.09 -19.56
C LEU A 233 -7.79 14.86 -18.71
N ARG A 234 -7.18 13.84 -19.32
CA ARG A 234 -6.57 12.72 -18.60
C ARG A 234 -5.07 12.91 -18.47
N ILE A 235 -4.54 12.88 -17.25
CA ILE A 235 -3.10 12.85 -16.97
C ILE A 235 -2.62 11.40 -16.88
N GLU A 236 -1.82 10.95 -17.85
CA GLU A 236 -1.23 9.60 -17.91
C GLU A 236 0.24 9.62 -17.46
N LYS A 237 0.62 8.69 -16.57
CA LYS A 237 1.96 8.60 -15.96
C LYS A 237 2.43 7.18 -15.64
N ASP A 238 3.72 6.97 -15.71
CA ASP A 238 4.46 5.83 -15.14
C ASP A 238 4.56 5.84 -13.61
N ASN A 239 4.61 6.99 -12.95
CA ASN A 239 4.58 7.04 -11.50
C ASN A 239 3.15 6.95 -10.93
N ALA A 240 2.80 5.78 -10.42
CA ALA A 240 1.56 5.51 -9.71
C ALA A 240 1.31 6.44 -8.51
N VAL A 241 2.36 6.93 -7.82
CA VAL A 241 2.24 7.86 -6.67
C VAL A 241 1.75 9.23 -7.13
N ALA A 242 2.29 9.77 -8.22
CA ALA A 242 1.83 11.04 -8.79
C ALA A 242 0.37 10.93 -9.25
N ALA A 243 0.01 9.85 -9.96
CA ALA A 243 -1.35 9.58 -10.42
C ALA A 243 -2.35 9.33 -9.27
N PHE A 244 -1.89 8.78 -8.14
CA PHE A 244 -2.71 8.54 -6.94
C PHE A 244 -2.93 9.82 -6.12
N ASN A 245 -1.90 10.66 -5.98
CA ASN A 245 -1.99 11.92 -5.24
C ASN A 245 -3.01 12.88 -5.89
N ILE A 246 -3.06 12.92 -7.23
CA ILE A 246 -4.10 13.66 -7.97
C ILE A 246 -5.48 13.04 -7.71
N ARG A 247 -5.64 11.72 -7.95
CA ARG A 247 -6.95 11.04 -7.84
C ARG A 247 -7.58 11.02 -6.44
N ARG A 248 -6.82 11.28 -5.37
CA ARG A 248 -7.35 11.32 -3.99
C ARG A 248 -7.36 12.71 -3.35
N GLU A 249 -6.86 13.72 -4.06
CA GLU A 249 -6.63 15.09 -3.53
C GLU A 249 -5.81 15.05 -2.23
N ALA A 250 -4.85 14.13 -2.13
CA ALA A 250 -4.17 13.79 -0.88
C ALA A 250 -2.69 13.52 -1.15
N ALA A 251 -1.83 14.37 -0.58
CA ALA A 251 -0.41 14.45 -0.93
C ALA A 251 0.53 14.15 0.27
N ALA A 252 1.83 13.96 0.00
CA ALA A 252 2.87 14.09 1.03
C ALA A 252 3.13 15.58 1.36
N THR A 253 3.64 15.92 2.56
CA THR A 253 3.76 17.33 3.02
C THR A 253 4.54 18.23 2.05
N ALA A 254 5.58 17.69 1.42
CA ALA A 254 6.38 18.40 0.41
C ALA A 254 5.62 18.68 -0.91
N LEU A 255 4.62 17.86 -1.24
CA LEU A 255 3.88 17.92 -2.51
C LEU A 255 2.59 18.76 -2.42
N VAL A 256 2.04 18.99 -1.22
CA VAL A 256 0.75 19.69 -1.02
C VAL A 256 0.68 21.00 -1.80
N LYS A 257 1.66 21.91 -1.62
CA LYS A 257 1.69 23.23 -2.29
C LYS A 257 1.78 23.18 -3.83
N LEU A 258 2.24 22.06 -4.39
CA LEU A 258 2.44 21.90 -5.82
C LEU A 258 1.20 21.27 -6.49
N ILE A 259 0.54 20.35 -5.79
CA ILE A 259 -0.74 19.77 -6.22
C ILE A 259 -1.88 20.78 -6.04
N ASP A 260 -1.84 21.59 -4.98
CA ASP A 260 -2.74 22.74 -4.80
C ASP A 260 -2.71 23.68 -6.02
N ARG A 261 -1.51 24.07 -6.48
CA ARG A 261 -1.32 24.82 -7.72
C ARG A 261 -1.84 24.10 -8.97
N VAL A 262 -1.62 22.79 -9.09
CA VAL A 262 -2.16 21.99 -10.22
C VAL A 262 -3.69 22.01 -10.25
N LEU A 263 -4.35 21.93 -9.09
CA LEU A 263 -5.81 22.03 -8.99
C LEU A 263 -6.31 23.46 -9.28
N GLN A 264 -5.58 24.49 -8.82
CA GLN A 264 -5.92 25.90 -9.08
C GLN A 264 -5.81 26.27 -10.57
N GLU A 265 -4.76 25.83 -11.28
CA GLU A 265 -4.65 26.07 -12.73
C GLU A 265 -5.75 25.33 -13.51
N ALA A 266 -6.08 24.08 -13.12
CA ALA A 266 -7.17 23.35 -13.76
C ALA A 266 -8.54 23.98 -13.49
N GLU A 267 -8.79 24.49 -12.28
CA GLU A 267 -10.02 25.23 -11.93
C GLU A 267 -10.13 26.57 -12.67
N ARG A 268 -8.99 27.23 -12.92
CA ARG A 268 -8.89 28.48 -13.71
C ARG A 268 -9.16 28.25 -15.20
N LEU A 269 -8.69 27.12 -15.74
CA LEU A 269 -8.93 26.71 -17.14
C LEU A 269 -10.25 25.94 -17.32
N GLU A 270 -11.04 25.75 -16.25
CA GLU A 270 -12.30 24.98 -16.22
C GLU A 270 -12.17 23.49 -16.58
N ILE A 271 -10.96 22.93 -16.49
CA ILE A 271 -10.64 21.57 -16.94
C ILE A 271 -11.00 20.53 -15.88
N GLN A 272 -11.84 19.57 -16.25
CA GLN A 272 -12.09 18.37 -15.46
C GLN A 272 -10.88 17.41 -15.57
N LEU A 273 -9.97 17.48 -14.59
CA LEU A 273 -8.84 16.54 -14.50
C LEU A 273 -9.30 15.12 -14.11
N THR A 274 -8.88 14.15 -14.91
CA THR A 274 -8.75 12.74 -14.53
C THR A 274 -7.28 12.32 -14.55
N SER A 275 -6.94 11.17 -13.98
CA SER A 275 -5.58 10.62 -14.08
C SER A 275 -5.60 9.10 -14.16
N LEU A 276 -4.62 8.55 -14.88
CA LEU A 276 -4.39 7.12 -15.05
C LEU A 276 -2.90 6.81 -14.86
N HIS A 277 -2.60 5.59 -14.46
CA HIS A 277 -1.23 5.07 -14.45
C HIS A 277 -1.07 4.17 -15.68
N VAL A 278 -0.03 4.40 -16.46
CA VAL A 278 0.34 3.65 -17.66
C VAL A 278 1.77 3.11 -17.53
N PRO A 279 2.14 1.98 -18.18
CA PRO A 279 3.52 1.51 -18.22
C PRO A 279 4.47 2.54 -18.85
N GLY A 280 5.73 2.60 -18.39
CA GLY A 280 6.74 3.51 -18.95
C GLY A 280 7.00 3.35 -20.45
N LYS A 281 6.72 2.16 -21.02
CA LYS A 281 6.74 1.93 -22.48
C LYS A 281 5.76 2.83 -23.25
N GLU A 282 4.67 3.29 -22.62
CA GLU A 282 3.70 4.20 -23.21
C GLU A 282 4.04 5.69 -22.98
N ASN A 283 5.01 5.98 -22.10
CA ASN A 283 5.44 7.34 -21.76
C ASN A 283 6.74 7.77 -22.49
N GLN A 284 7.28 6.92 -23.38
CA GLN A 284 8.57 7.12 -24.08
C GLN A 284 8.74 8.51 -24.72
N ALA A 285 7.67 9.09 -25.27
CA ALA A 285 7.74 10.42 -25.87
C ALA A 285 8.06 11.51 -24.83
N ALA A 286 7.42 11.46 -23.66
CA ALA A 286 7.67 12.42 -22.58
C ALA A 286 9.03 12.17 -21.90
N ASP A 287 9.43 10.91 -21.70
CA ASP A 287 10.76 10.53 -21.19
C ASP A 287 11.90 11.02 -22.09
N SER A 288 11.77 10.83 -23.42
CA SER A 288 12.71 11.38 -24.40
C SER A 288 12.80 12.90 -24.30
N LEU A 289 11.65 13.58 -24.24
CA LEU A 289 11.55 15.04 -24.11
C LEU A 289 12.17 15.56 -22.80
N SER A 290 12.01 14.84 -21.68
CA SER A 290 12.56 15.25 -20.37
C SER A 290 14.09 15.14 -20.33
N ARG A 291 14.66 14.24 -21.14
CA ARG A 291 16.09 14.00 -21.29
C ARG A 291 16.74 14.82 -22.41
N LEU A 292 15.96 15.59 -23.19
CA LEU A 292 16.53 16.42 -24.26
C LEU A 292 17.49 17.46 -23.70
N LYS A 293 18.78 17.26 -23.99
CA LYS A 293 19.86 18.18 -23.67
C LYS A 293 19.87 19.34 -24.67
N ILE A 294 18.79 20.14 -24.69
CA ILE A 294 18.58 21.24 -25.64
C ILE A 294 19.83 22.14 -25.69
N SER A 295 20.62 22.01 -26.75
CA SER A 295 21.34 23.14 -27.32
C SER A 295 20.29 24.05 -27.97
N ARG A 296 20.40 25.35 -27.73
CA ARG A 296 19.87 26.30 -28.72
C ARG A 296 20.78 26.22 -29.95
N ASP A 297 20.32 26.80 -31.05
CA ASP A 297 21.02 26.89 -32.32
C ASP A 297 21.01 25.56 -33.10
N TYR A 298 19.86 25.26 -33.72
CA TYR A 298 19.80 24.45 -34.94
C TYR A 298 19.67 25.42 -36.12
N ILE A 299 20.61 25.33 -37.07
CA ILE A 299 20.54 26.02 -38.37
C ILE A 299 20.28 24.94 -39.41
N PHE A 300 19.34 25.16 -40.34
CA PHE A 300 19.13 24.23 -41.45
C PHE A 300 20.38 24.18 -42.33
N ASN A 301 20.74 22.99 -42.82
CA ASN A 301 21.83 22.85 -43.79
C ASN A 301 21.44 23.66 -45.05
N PRO A 302 22.18 24.71 -45.44
CA PRO A 302 21.75 25.60 -46.52
C PRO A 302 21.51 24.88 -47.84
N THR A 303 22.34 23.88 -48.16
CA THR A 303 22.26 23.11 -49.42
C THR A 303 20.98 22.27 -49.50
N LEU A 304 20.60 21.62 -48.40
CA LEU A 304 19.34 20.85 -48.33
C LEU A 304 18.12 21.78 -48.28
N LEU A 305 18.27 23.00 -47.77
CA LEU A 305 17.21 24.00 -47.79
C LEU A 305 16.99 24.56 -49.21
N SER A 306 18.05 24.79 -49.98
CA SER A 306 17.92 25.17 -51.40
C SER A 306 17.29 24.06 -52.24
N GLU A 307 17.75 22.81 -52.14
CA GLU A 307 17.12 21.68 -52.84
C GLU A 307 15.63 21.54 -52.49
N ALA A 308 15.28 21.66 -51.20
CA ALA A 308 13.89 21.59 -50.77
C ALA A 308 13.02 22.76 -51.29
N LEU A 309 13.56 23.98 -51.38
CA LEU A 309 12.81 25.13 -51.89
C LEU A 309 12.63 25.07 -53.42
N GLU A 310 13.63 24.58 -54.16
CA GLU A 310 13.54 24.31 -55.60
C GLU A 310 12.52 23.19 -55.91
N LEU A 311 12.61 22.06 -55.20
CA LEU A 311 11.68 20.93 -55.35
C LEU A 311 10.23 21.28 -55.01
N LEU A 312 10.00 22.23 -54.09
CA LEU A 312 8.66 22.69 -53.70
C LEU A 312 8.15 23.88 -54.52
N GLN A 313 9.00 24.52 -55.34
CA GLN A 313 8.70 25.72 -56.12
C GLN A 313 8.17 26.90 -55.27
N ILE A 314 8.62 27.02 -54.01
CA ILE A 314 8.21 28.09 -53.08
C ILE A 314 9.33 29.11 -52.95
N GLN A 315 9.10 30.35 -53.38
CA GLN A 315 9.93 31.49 -52.96
C GLN A 315 9.45 32.02 -51.60
N PRO A 316 10.29 32.00 -50.54
CA PRO A 316 9.92 32.55 -49.24
C PRO A 316 9.97 34.10 -49.27
N SER A 317 8.81 34.73 -49.21
CA SER A 317 8.65 36.20 -49.32
C SER A 317 8.97 37.01 -48.05
N ILE A 318 9.58 36.40 -47.03
CA ILE A 318 9.99 37.06 -45.79
C ILE A 318 11.37 36.56 -45.36
N ASP A 319 12.41 37.38 -45.53
CA ASP A 319 13.72 37.12 -44.93
C ASP A 319 13.73 37.48 -43.44
N ILE A 320 13.68 36.45 -42.60
CA ILE A 320 13.74 36.56 -41.14
C ILE A 320 15.20 36.68 -40.64
N THR A 321 16.20 36.42 -41.49
CA THR A 321 17.60 36.27 -41.08
C THR A 321 18.32 37.61 -40.85
N GLU A 322 18.07 38.63 -41.68
CA GLU A 322 18.76 39.93 -41.57
C GLU A 322 18.51 40.67 -40.25
N GLN A 323 17.29 40.64 -39.71
CA GLN A 323 16.97 41.32 -38.43
C GLN A 323 17.83 40.84 -37.25
N THR A 324 18.46 39.67 -37.37
CA THR A 324 19.36 39.10 -36.35
C THR A 324 20.75 39.74 -36.33
N ARG A 325 21.21 40.33 -37.44
CA ARG A 325 22.54 40.98 -37.53
C ARG A 325 22.53 42.37 -36.90
N GLN A 326 21.55 43.22 -37.23
CA GLN A 326 21.41 44.58 -36.66
C GLN A 326 21.30 44.55 -35.12
N ARG A 327 20.53 43.61 -34.55
CA ARG A 327 20.24 43.54 -33.11
C ARG A 327 21.44 43.22 -32.21
N ARG A 328 22.60 42.80 -32.75
CA ARG A 328 23.80 42.51 -31.93
C ARG A 328 24.69 43.72 -31.62
N ARG A 329 24.46 44.91 -32.22
CA ARG A 329 25.32 46.09 -32.01
C ARG A 329 24.78 47.16 -31.05
N ASN A 330 23.49 47.16 -30.69
CA ASN A 330 22.88 48.24 -29.91
C ASN A 330 22.08 47.76 -28.67
N ARG A 331 22.59 48.17 -27.49
CA ARG A 331 21.92 48.43 -26.20
C ARG A 331 21.31 47.27 -25.39
N THR A 332 21.99 47.01 -24.27
CA THR A 332 21.48 47.03 -22.89
C THR A 332 19.97 47.21 -22.60
N VAL A 333 19.50 46.41 -21.63
CA VAL A 333 18.44 46.69 -20.61
C VAL A 333 16.94 46.45 -20.98
N HIS A 334 16.23 45.84 -20.01
CA HIS A 334 14.78 45.68 -19.79
C HIS A 334 13.84 44.95 -20.79
N THR A 335 13.45 43.73 -20.39
CA THR A 335 12.06 43.17 -20.33
C THR A 335 10.99 43.58 -21.37
N SER A 336 10.54 42.61 -22.18
CA SER A 336 9.10 42.31 -22.40
C SER A 336 8.90 40.89 -22.99
N LYS A 337 7.74 40.58 -23.60
CA LYS A 337 7.09 39.25 -23.69
C LYS A 337 6.61 38.96 -25.14
N VAL A 338 6.21 37.71 -25.42
CA VAL A 338 5.54 37.22 -26.67
C VAL A 338 6.50 37.03 -27.87
N ASP A 339 6.26 36.12 -28.83
CA ASP A 339 6.06 34.64 -28.92
C ASP A 339 5.83 34.33 -30.44
N GLY A 340 5.86 33.11 -31.02
CA GLY A 340 6.15 31.76 -30.53
C GLY A 340 5.51 30.68 -31.45
N THR A 341 6.29 29.97 -32.27
CA THR A 341 5.82 29.04 -33.34
C THR A 341 6.16 27.55 -33.10
N SER A 342 5.36 26.64 -33.67
CA SER A 342 5.47 25.18 -33.47
C SER A 342 5.30 24.35 -34.75
N LEU A 343 6.10 23.31 -34.93
CA LEU A 343 5.97 22.34 -36.04
C LEU A 343 4.90 21.28 -35.77
N VAL A 344 4.22 20.84 -36.85
CA VAL A 344 3.22 19.77 -36.86
C VAL A 344 3.61 18.75 -37.94
N ASP A 345 3.84 17.50 -37.55
CA ASP A 345 4.33 16.44 -38.46
C ASP A 345 3.26 15.42 -38.83
N ARG A 346 3.33 14.93 -40.09
CA ARG A 346 2.60 13.76 -40.59
C ARG A 346 3.58 12.63 -40.93
N LEU A 347 3.17 11.39 -40.70
CA LEU A 347 4.00 10.20 -40.93
C LEU A 347 3.85 9.65 -42.35
N VAL A 348 4.99 9.28 -42.96
CA VAL A 348 5.10 8.22 -43.99
C VAL A 348 6.24 7.28 -43.55
N LYS A 349 6.29 6.05 -44.09
CA LYS A 349 7.19 4.95 -43.71
C LYS A 349 8.30 4.72 -44.77
N ASN A 350 9.09 3.66 -44.50
CA ASN A 350 9.99 2.91 -45.37
C ASN A 350 11.45 3.41 -45.38
N ASP A 351 12.49 2.59 -45.58
CA ASP A 351 12.70 1.17 -45.19
C ASP A 351 14.23 0.89 -45.16
N ASP A 352 14.62 -0.36 -44.86
CA ASP A 352 15.97 -0.95 -44.82
C ASP A 352 17.16 -0.24 -45.51
N ILE A 353 18.32 -0.23 -44.82
CA ILE A 353 19.65 -0.48 -45.41
C ILE A 353 20.58 -1.12 -44.35
N LYS A 354 21.50 -2.00 -44.80
CA LYS A 354 22.43 -2.80 -43.96
C LYS A 354 23.88 -2.30 -44.02
N CYS A 355 24.69 -2.90 -43.13
CA CYS A 355 26.17 -2.88 -43.09
C CYS A 355 26.82 -1.58 -42.57
N SER A 356 28.07 -1.62 -42.05
CA SER A 356 29.03 -2.74 -41.96
C SER A 356 29.65 -2.91 -40.56
N SER A 357 30.51 -3.92 -40.41
CA SER A 357 31.09 -4.40 -39.15
C SER A 357 32.44 -3.78 -38.79
N ARG A 358 32.72 -3.65 -37.48
CA ARG A 358 34.08 -3.78 -36.91
C ARG A 358 34.05 -4.52 -35.58
N SER A 359 34.73 -5.67 -35.52
CA SER A 359 35.08 -6.41 -34.29
C SER A 359 36.32 -5.77 -33.63
N VAL A 360 36.56 -5.95 -32.32
CA VAL A 360 37.48 -6.94 -31.70
C VAL A 360 37.72 -6.46 -30.25
N PRO A 361 38.01 -7.28 -29.21
CA PRO A 361 37.81 -8.72 -28.99
C PRO A 361 36.86 -9.03 -27.80
N ARG A 362 36.49 -10.31 -27.61
CA ARG A 362 35.92 -10.80 -26.33
C ARG A 362 37.01 -11.43 -25.47
N VAL A 363 37.17 -10.99 -24.22
CA VAL A 363 37.86 -11.78 -23.19
C VAL A 363 36.86 -12.78 -22.61
N VAL A 364 36.99 -14.05 -23.01
CA VAL A 364 36.14 -15.13 -22.51
C VAL A 364 36.67 -15.64 -21.17
N LYS A 365 35.84 -15.61 -20.12
CA LYS A 365 36.08 -16.37 -18.89
C LYS A 365 35.16 -17.58 -18.86
N ASN A 366 35.76 -18.76 -19.00
CA ASN A 366 35.05 -20.04 -19.04
C ASN A 366 34.24 -20.29 -17.76
N TRP A 367 32.96 -20.63 -17.92
CA TRP A 367 32.12 -21.24 -16.89
C TRP A 367 31.52 -22.52 -17.46
N GLY A 368 32.03 -23.68 -17.03
CA GLY A 368 31.65 -24.95 -17.64
C GLY A 368 32.37 -26.16 -17.08
N ARG A 369 32.11 -26.51 -15.81
CA ARG A 369 31.96 -27.92 -15.37
C ARG A 369 31.46 -28.03 -13.91
N ASN A 370 30.37 -28.77 -13.79
CA ASN A 370 29.92 -29.64 -12.70
C ASN A 370 30.50 -29.41 -11.29
N LYS A 371 29.62 -29.11 -10.33
CA LYS A 371 29.75 -29.62 -8.97
C LYS A 371 28.46 -30.35 -8.60
N LYS A 372 28.60 -31.59 -8.11
CA LYS A 372 27.50 -32.56 -7.88
C LYS A 372 26.42 -32.04 -6.93
N GLU A 373 25.27 -32.69 -6.95
CA GLU A 373 24.25 -32.54 -5.92
C GLU A 373 24.84 -32.71 -4.52
N LYS A 374 24.31 -31.94 -3.56
CA LYS A 374 24.25 -32.33 -2.16
C LYS A 374 22.90 -31.92 -1.59
N GLU A 375 22.27 -32.87 -0.92
CA GLU A 375 20.98 -32.71 -0.27
C GLU A 375 21.13 -32.05 1.11
N THR A 376 20.02 -31.49 1.61
CA THR A 376 19.75 -31.11 3.01
C THR A 376 20.55 -29.94 3.63
N SER A 377 19.97 -29.43 4.72
CA SER A 377 20.57 -28.59 5.77
C SER A 377 21.21 -27.26 5.35
N THR A 378 20.49 -26.16 5.66
CA THR A 378 21.07 -24.82 5.68
C THR A 378 22.21 -24.75 6.70
N THR A 379 23.46 -24.63 6.23
CA THR A 379 24.66 -24.61 7.07
C THR A 379 24.69 -23.37 7.98
N ARG A 380 24.07 -23.47 9.15
CA ARG A 380 24.43 -22.63 10.30
C ARG A 380 25.80 -23.11 10.76
N GLN A 381 26.80 -22.23 10.76
CA GLN A 381 28.06 -22.53 11.44
C GLN A 381 27.76 -22.76 12.92
N ILE A 382 28.12 -23.93 13.43
CA ILE A 382 27.90 -24.31 14.82
C ILE A 382 29.00 -23.68 15.66
N ILE A 383 28.70 -22.52 16.24
CA ILE A 383 29.45 -21.98 17.38
C ILE A 383 28.73 -22.49 18.63
N ASN A 384 29.35 -23.47 19.32
CA ASN A 384 28.99 -24.11 20.60
C ASN A 384 27.59 -23.77 21.20
N LEU A 385 26.53 -24.21 20.52
CA LEU A 385 25.13 -23.90 20.87
C LEU A 385 24.66 -24.48 22.22
N SER A 386 25.35 -25.48 22.77
CA SER A 386 24.96 -26.18 24.01
C SER A 386 25.38 -25.45 25.29
N ALA A 387 26.49 -24.70 25.27
CA ALA A 387 27.03 -24.02 26.45
C ALA A 387 26.28 -22.71 26.74
N GLY A 388 26.26 -21.79 25.77
CA GLY A 388 25.72 -20.44 25.95
C GLY A 388 24.22 -20.38 26.27
N ASN A 389 23.46 -21.45 26.02
CA ASN A 389 22.05 -21.53 26.40
C ASN A 389 21.87 -21.71 27.93
N LYS A 390 22.74 -22.50 28.59
CA LYS A 390 22.74 -22.64 30.06
C LYS A 390 23.14 -21.34 30.75
N GLU A 391 24.18 -20.67 30.25
CA GLU A 391 24.64 -19.39 30.82
C GLU A 391 23.65 -18.25 30.56
N GLY A 392 23.05 -18.20 29.36
CA GLY A 392 22.00 -17.24 29.04
C GLY A 392 20.71 -17.46 29.82
N GLU A 393 20.42 -18.70 30.23
CA GLU A 393 19.34 -19.03 31.16
C GLU A 393 19.66 -18.63 32.60
N ALA A 394 20.88 -18.88 33.08
CA ALA A 394 21.33 -18.40 34.39
C ALA A 394 21.29 -16.86 34.47
N LEU A 395 21.75 -16.17 33.41
CA LEU A 395 21.66 -14.72 33.27
C LEU A 395 20.20 -14.25 33.35
N PHE A 396 19.29 -14.93 32.64
CA PHE A 396 17.87 -14.61 32.65
C PHE A 396 17.22 -14.88 34.01
N LYS A 397 17.61 -15.94 34.73
CA LYS A 397 17.16 -16.25 36.10
C LYS A 397 17.54 -15.13 37.05
N GLN A 398 18.83 -14.78 37.11
CA GLN A 398 19.36 -13.71 37.97
C GLN A 398 18.65 -12.37 37.71
N ILE A 399 18.43 -12.01 36.44
CA ILE A 399 17.75 -10.75 36.05
C ILE A 399 16.28 -10.69 36.51
N LEU A 400 15.61 -11.82 36.72
CA LEU A 400 14.26 -11.88 37.27
C LEU A 400 14.26 -11.93 38.81
N GLU A 401 15.21 -12.65 39.42
CA GLU A 401 15.41 -12.70 40.87
C GLU A 401 15.74 -11.30 41.43
N GLU A 402 16.61 -10.55 40.75
CA GLU A 402 16.94 -9.15 41.03
C GLU A 402 15.78 -8.15 40.83
N ARG A 403 14.57 -8.62 40.46
CA ARG A 403 13.32 -7.84 40.44
C ARG A 403 12.29 -8.29 41.47
N GLY A 404 12.63 -9.23 42.35
CA GLY A 404 11.70 -9.75 43.35
C GLY A 404 10.62 -10.69 42.78
N LEU A 405 10.82 -11.25 41.59
CA LEU A 405 9.99 -12.37 41.12
C LEU A 405 10.33 -13.61 41.95
N ASN A 406 9.31 -14.28 42.49
CA ASN A 406 9.53 -15.47 43.31
C ASN A 406 10.03 -16.66 42.46
N GLU A 407 10.81 -17.54 43.08
CA GLU A 407 11.51 -18.60 42.35
C GLU A 407 10.56 -19.58 41.64
N THR A 408 9.34 -19.75 42.16
CA THR A 408 8.29 -20.57 41.53
C THR A 408 7.73 -19.94 40.25
N SER A 409 7.57 -18.62 40.19
CA SER A 409 7.20 -17.91 38.94
C SER A 409 8.34 -17.94 37.92
N ILE A 410 9.58 -17.82 38.39
CA ILE A 410 10.78 -17.91 37.54
C ILE A 410 10.93 -19.32 36.97
N LYS A 411 10.80 -20.37 37.80
CA LYS A 411 10.77 -21.77 37.35
C LYS A 411 9.64 -22.04 36.34
N ARG A 412 8.43 -21.47 36.55
CA ARG A 412 7.33 -21.55 35.55
C ARG A 412 7.68 -20.85 34.24
N ALA A 413 8.27 -19.65 34.28
CA ALA A 413 8.70 -18.94 33.07
C ALA A 413 9.83 -19.66 32.32
N ILE A 414 10.79 -20.25 33.04
CA ILE A 414 11.90 -21.02 32.46
C ILE A 414 11.42 -22.33 31.84
N ASN A 415 10.59 -23.09 32.57
CA ASN A 415 10.06 -24.39 32.15
C ASN A 415 8.99 -24.29 31.04
N SER A 416 8.45 -23.10 30.79
CA SER A 416 7.61 -22.87 29.61
C SER A 416 8.45 -23.12 28.34
N GLN A 417 8.15 -24.21 27.62
CA GLN A 417 8.93 -24.67 26.44
C GLN A 417 8.68 -23.81 25.18
N HIS A 418 8.53 -22.50 25.35
CA HIS A 418 8.20 -21.59 24.27
C HIS A 418 9.45 -21.23 23.46
N SER A 419 9.42 -21.57 22.17
CA SER A 419 10.46 -21.24 21.17
C SER A 419 10.75 -19.72 21.02
N ILE A 420 9.92 -18.87 21.63
CA ILE A 420 10.11 -17.42 21.74
C ILE A 420 11.18 -17.05 22.78
N LEU A 421 11.34 -17.84 23.86
CA LEU A 421 12.32 -17.58 24.94
C LEU A 421 13.68 -18.22 24.68
N ILE A 422 13.75 -19.28 23.88
CA ILE A 422 15.01 -19.97 23.53
C ILE A 422 15.99 -19.01 22.84
N LYS A 423 15.54 -18.26 21.82
CA LYS A 423 16.41 -17.33 21.09
C LYS A 423 17.00 -16.21 21.97
N PRO A 424 16.24 -15.52 22.84
CA PRO A 424 16.79 -14.61 23.83
C PRO A 424 17.88 -15.25 24.71
N ARG A 425 17.66 -16.46 25.25
CA ARG A 425 18.67 -17.17 26.07
C ARG A 425 20.00 -17.35 25.32
N GLU A 426 19.97 -17.84 24.07
CA GLU A 426 21.18 -17.94 23.22
C GLU A 426 21.92 -16.59 23.07
N ARG A 427 21.19 -15.49 22.87
CA ARG A 427 21.80 -14.15 22.71
C ARG A 427 22.27 -13.52 24.02
N TYR A 428 21.72 -13.96 25.14
CA TYR A 428 22.15 -13.55 26.48
C TYR A 428 23.47 -14.21 26.87
N GLY A 429 23.70 -15.49 26.54
CA GLY A 429 25.02 -16.11 26.65
C GLY A 429 26.08 -15.38 25.81
N GLN A 430 25.77 -15.12 24.53
CA GLN A 430 26.66 -14.38 23.62
C GLN A 430 26.90 -12.90 24.01
N PHE A 431 26.10 -12.33 24.91
CA PHE A 431 26.36 -11.00 25.48
C PHE A 431 27.18 -11.08 26.78
N LYS A 432 26.95 -12.12 27.60
CA LYS A 432 27.76 -12.40 28.78
C LYS A 432 29.22 -12.63 28.41
N GLU A 433 29.49 -13.45 27.39
CA GLU A 433 30.85 -13.70 26.89
C GLU A 433 31.60 -12.41 26.50
N TYR A 434 30.91 -11.47 25.84
CA TYR A 434 31.43 -10.12 25.57
C TYR A 434 31.65 -9.32 26.87
N TRP A 435 30.69 -9.34 27.79
CA TRP A 435 30.74 -8.56 29.03
C TRP A 435 31.90 -9.01 29.94
N ASP A 436 32.04 -10.31 30.14
CA ASP A 436 33.13 -10.94 30.89
C ASP A 436 34.50 -10.59 30.25
N GLN A 437 34.59 -10.55 28.91
CA GLN A 437 35.78 -10.11 28.17
C GLN A 437 36.09 -8.59 28.31
N THR A 438 35.15 -7.75 28.76
CA THR A 438 35.43 -6.36 29.15
C THR A 438 35.93 -6.20 30.59
N GLY A 439 36.02 -7.30 31.37
CA GLY A 439 36.46 -7.29 32.77
C GLY A 439 35.48 -6.67 33.76
N ARG A 440 34.20 -6.49 33.36
CA ARG A 440 33.15 -5.86 34.16
C ARG A 440 32.25 -6.90 34.83
N GLN A 441 31.79 -6.61 36.05
CA GLN A 441 30.78 -7.42 36.71
C GLN A 441 29.39 -7.19 36.10
N LEU A 442 28.53 -8.19 36.18
CA LEU A 442 27.17 -8.13 35.62
C LEU A 442 26.28 -7.07 36.29
N THR A 443 26.52 -6.79 37.57
CA THR A 443 25.87 -5.76 38.38
C THR A 443 26.01 -4.36 37.75
N GLU A 444 27.12 -4.10 37.04
CA GLU A 444 27.43 -2.81 36.42
C GLU A 444 26.50 -2.44 35.25
N ILE A 445 25.77 -3.40 34.67
CA ILE A 445 24.78 -3.17 33.60
C ILE A 445 23.68 -2.18 34.05
N LYS A 446 23.38 -2.14 35.36
CA LYS A 446 22.43 -1.18 35.95
C LYS A 446 23.00 0.23 36.02
N SER A 447 24.31 0.39 36.21
CA SER A 447 25.00 1.68 36.30
C SER A 447 25.51 2.25 34.95
N GLN A 448 25.38 1.49 33.86
CA GLN A 448 25.84 1.89 32.52
C GLN A 448 25.24 3.24 32.07
N LYS A 449 26.08 4.29 32.02
CA LYS A 449 25.65 5.66 31.72
C LYS A 449 25.18 5.86 30.27
N ASP A 450 25.78 5.14 29.31
CA ASP A 450 25.39 5.16 27.90
C ASP A 450 25.11 3.75 27.37
N SER A 451 23.83 3.47 27.12
CA SER A 451 23.34 2.20 26.57
C SER A 451 23.32 2.16 25.03
N GLU A 452 23.41 3.30 24.33
CA GLU A 452 23.52 3.36 22.87
C GLU A 452 24.95 3.03 22.43
N LEU A 453 25.95 3.59 23.12
CA LEU A 453 27.37 3.32 22.88
C LEU A 453 27.72 1.84 23.11
N GLU A 454 27.24 1.25 24.20
CA GLU A 454 27.55 -0.15 24.55
C GLU A 454 26.96 -1.16 23.55
N LEU A 455 25.76 -0.88 23.03
CA LEU A 455 25.19 -1.66 21.90
C LEU A 455 25.98 -1.46 20.59
N ILE A 456 26.64 -0.31 20.39
CA ILE A 456 27.51 -0.07 19.23
C ILE A 456 28.84 -0.81 19.39
N ASN A 457 29.43 -0.87 20.58
CA ASN A 457 30.62 -1.67 20.88
C ASN A 457 30.34 -3.16 20.64
N TYR A 458 29.22 -3.68 21.15
CA TYR A 458 28.80 -5.06 20.89
C TYR A 458 28.48 -5.35 19.41
N ILE A 459 28.02 -4.35 18.64
CA ILE A 459 27.90 -4.44 17.18
C ILE A 459 29.26 -4.56 16.48
N ILE A 460 30.33 -3.98 17.03
CA ILE A 460 31.68 -4.10 16.50
C ILE A 460 32.20 -5.51 16.82
N TYR A 461 32.17 -5.91 18.09
CA TYR A 461 32.51 -7.27 18.55
C TYR A 461 31.85 -8.38 17.70
N LEU A 462 30.54 -8.30 17.45
CA LEU A 462 29.84 -9.29 16.63
C LEU A 462 30.27 -9.32 15.15
N LYS A 463 30.88 -8.26 14.59
CA LYS A 463 31.48 -8.30 13.25
C LYS A 463 32.87 -8.92 13.28
N ASP A 464 33.63 -8.68 14.34
CA ASP A 464 34.98 -9.19 14.51
C ASP A 464 34.93 -10.72 14.73
N GLN A 465 33.92 -11.19 15.46
CA GLN A 465 33.49 -12.59 15.52
C GLN A 465 32.76 -13.09 14.24
N ASN A 466 32.82 -12.32 13.15
CA ASN A 466 32.27 -12.62 11.82
C ASN A 466 30.79 -13.07 11.79
N ALA A 467 29.98 -12.61 12.75
CA ALA A 467 28.61 -13.09 12.92
C ALA A 467 27.69 -12.60 11.78
N SER A 468 26.77 -13.46 11.34
CA SER A 468 25.84 -13.12 10.27
C SER A 468 24.96 -11.91 10.64
N LEU A 469 24.65 -11.07 9.65
CA LEU A 469 23.82 -9.86 9.84
C LEU A 469 22.44 -10.16 10.47
N ALA A 470 21.93 -11.39 10.31
CA ALA A 470 20.70 -11.83 10.96
C ALA A 470 20.90 -12.07 12.47
N ILE A 471 21.99 -12.73 12.87
CA ILE A 471 22.40 -12.89 14.27
C ILE A 471 22.58 -11.51 14.90
N THR A 472 23.34 -10.61 14.25
CA THR A 472 23.54 -9.22 14.74
C THR A 472 22.20 -8.53 15.06
N ILE A 473 21.21 -8.63 14.16
CA ILE A 473 19.86 -8.04 14.40
C ILE A 473 19.13 -8.74 15.56
N GLU A 474 19.20 -10.07 15.67
CA GLU A 474 18.58 -10.81 16.78
C GLU A 474 19.19 -10.45 18.13
N SER A 475 20.51 -10.45 18.26
CA SER A 475 21.21 -10.14 19.52
C SER A 475 20.88 -8.74 20.02
N ILE A 476 20.97 -7.73 19.16
CA ILE A 476 20.70 -6.33 19.54
C ILE A 476 19.23 -6.16 19.96
N ASN A 477 18.29 -6.83 19.32
CA ASN A 477 16.89 -6.78 19.73
C ASN A 477 16.70 -7.41 21.13
N ALA A 478 17.32 -8.57 21.39
CA ALA A 478 17.26 -9.24 22.70
C ALA A 478 17.90 -8.41 23.81
N ILE A 479 19.10 -7.86 23.58
CA ILE A 479 19.85 -7.06 24.56
C ILE A 479 19.18 -5.68 24.74
N SER A 480 18.57 -5.11 23.70
CA SER A 480 17.72 -3.91 23.85
C SER A 480 16.52 -4.16 24.76
N ILE A 481 15.95 -5.37 24.79
CA ILE A 481 14.87 -5.74 25.72
C ILE A 481 15.44 -5.90 27.14
N LEU A 482 16.60 -6.57 27.28
CA LEU A 482 17.30 -6.72 28.55
C LEU A 482 17.61 -5.35 29.19
N LEU A 483 18.27 -4.45 28.45
CA LEU A 483 18.61 -3.10 28.92
C LEU A 483 17.35 -2.29 29.28
N LYS A 484 16.30 -2.29 28.44
CA LYS A 484 15.02 -1.64 28.76
C LYS A 484 14.41 -2.13 30.07
N SER A 485 14.53 -3.43 30.33
CA SER A 485 13.99 -4.05 31.54
C SER A 485 14.78 -3.69 32.80
N GLN A 486 16.06 -3.30 32.68
CA GLN A 486 16.88 -2.74 33.76
C GLN A 486 16.76 -1.19 33.83
N VAL A 487 15.53 -0.67 33.84
CA VAL A 487 15.16 0.76 34.05
C VAL A 487 15.58 1.74 32.93
N HIS A 488 16.41 1.35 31.97
CA HIS A 488 16.85 2.23 30.87
C HIS A 488 15.71 2.57 29.88
N HIS A 489 15.29 3.83 29.84
CA HIS A 489 14.23 4.29 28.93
C HIS A 489 14.56 4.06 27.43
N ASP A 490 13.54 3.72 26.64
CA ASP A 490 13.67 3.41 25.19
C ASP A 490 14.34 4.54 24.38
N THR A 491 14.20 5.78 24.83
CA THR A 491 14.84 6.97 24.24
C THR A 491 16.37 6.99 24.38
N LYS A 492 16.94 6.36 25.42
CA LYS A 492 18.39 6.21 25.61
C LYS A 492 18.98 5.07 24.79
N ILE A 493 18.21 4.00 24.54
CA ILE A 493 18.67 2.80 23.83
C ILE A 493 18.49 2.96 22.31
N ASN A 494 17.31 3.38 21.86
CA ASN A 494 17.02 3.56 20.44
C ASN A 494 17.36 4.99 19.97
N GLY A 495 18.61 5.41 20.17
CA GLY A 495 19.09 6.73 19.73
C GLY A 495 19.29 6.84 18.21
N LYS A 496 20.07 7.84 17.78
CA LYS A 496 20.27 8.13 16.34
C LYS A 496 21.37 7.29 15.71
N MET A 497 22.44 6.99 16.44
CA MET A 497 23.61 6.29 15.90
C MET A 497 23.31 4.80 15.70
N LEU A 498 22.69 4.14 16.68
CA LEU A 498 22.25 2.75 16.56
C LEU A 498 21.29 2.57 15.37
N LYS A 499 20.39 3.54 15.13
CA LYS A 499 19.48 3.55 13.97
C LYS A 499 20.21 3.69 12.63
N LEU A 500 21.30 4.47 12.57
CA LEU A 500 22.13 4.62 11.37
C LEU A 500 22.97 3.36 11.13
N THR A 501 23.71 2.89 12.14
CA THR A 501 24.52 1.68 12.11
C THR A 501 23.69 0.46 11.68
N MET A 502 22.48 0.30 12.23
CA MET A 502 21.59 -0.80 11.91
C MET A 502 20.82 -0.65 10.58
N LYS A 503 20.90 0.49 9.90
CA LYS A 503 20.21 0.70 8.61
C LYS A 503 20.74 -0.22 7.51
N LYS A 504 22.07 -0.39 7.40
CA LYS A 504 22.69 -1.27 6.40
C LYS A 504 22.42 -2.76 6.67
N PRO A 505 22.61 -3.31 7.89
CA PRO A 505 22.20 -4.68 8.23
C PRO A 505 20.71 -4.95 7.99
N LYS A 506 19.81 -4.09 8.51
CA LYS A 506 18.36 -4.27 8.38
C LYS A 506 17.86 -4.11 6.93
N ALA A 507 18.64 -3.50 6.04
CA ALA A 507 18.38 -3.50 4.60
C ALA A 507 18.87 -4.79 3.92
N LYS A 508 20.11 -5.25 4.21
CA LYS A 508 20.67 -6.48 3.61
C LYS A 508 19.96 -7.77 4.03
N VAL A 509 19.39 -7.83 5.23
CA VAL A 509 18.68 -9.02 5.75
C VAL A 509 17.22 -9.10 5.30
N LYS A 510 16.63 -7.99 4.84
CA LYS A 510 15.37 -8.05 4.11
C LYS A 510 15.64 -8.67 2.74
N GLN A 511 15.00 -9.80 2.45
CA GLN A 511 15.08 -10.38 1.11
C GLN A 511 14.59 -9.37 0.06
N PRO A 512 15.22 -9.31 -1.13
CA PRO A 512 14.68 -8.55 -2.24
C PRO A 512 13.29 -9.09 -2.60
N ILE A 513 12.40 -8.21 -3.05
CA ILE A 513 11.10 -8.63 -3.57
C ILE A 513 11.36 -9.40 -4.86
N LYS A 514 11.31 -10.73 -4.78
CA LYS A 514 11.32 -11.61 -5.94
C LYS A 514 9.88 -11.90 -6.35
N GLU A 515 9.55 -11.60 -7.59
CA GLU A 515 8.39 -12.19 -8.23
C GLU A 515 8.61 -13.71 -8.26
N THR A 516 7.64 -14.45 -7.72
CA THR A 516 7.69 -15.91 -7.60
C THR A 516 6.36 -16.45 -8.12
N THR A 517 6.45 -17.38 -9.06
CA THR A 517 5.30 -18.11 -9.58
C THR A 517 4.74 -19.01 -8.48
N SER A 518 3.61 -18.61 -7.89
CA SER A 518 2.86 -19.51 -7.01
C SER A 518 2.32 -20.67 -7.84
N TYR A 519 2.55 -21.89 -7.38
CA TYR A 519 1.83 -23.05 -7.90
C TYR A 519 0.32 -22.92 -7.59
N ASN A 520 -0.50 -23.64 -8.35
CA ASN A 520 -1.95 -23.68 -8.18
C ASN A 520 -2.32 -24.58 -6.99
N ILE A 521 -3.06 -24.06 -6.01
CA ILE A 521 -3.52 -24.83 -4.83
C ILE A 521 -4.29 -26.10 -5.20
N SER A 522 -4.94 -26.09 -6.36
CA SER A 522 -5.76 -27.22 -6.87
C SER A 522 -4.93 -28.50 -7.06
N THR A 523 -3.62 -28.42 -7.35
CA THR A 523 -2.78 -29.62 -7.48
C THR A 523 -2.54 -30.30 -6.14
N LEU A 524 -2.42 -29.54 -5.04
CA LEU A 524 -2.37 -30.12 -3.69
C LEU A 524 -3.71 -30.75 -3.30
N LEU A 525 -4.83 -30.11 -3.66
CA LEU A 525 -6.16 -30.62 -3.32
C LEU A 525 -6.48 -31.92 -4.09
N ILE A 526 -6.09 -32.05 -5.36
CA ILE A 526 -6.18 -33.31 -6.12
C ILE A 526 -5.36 -34.44 -5.48
N ILE A 527 -4.19 -34.13 -4.92
CA ILE A 527 -3.37 -35.13 -4.21
C ILE A 527 -4.02 -35.54 -2.87
N ILE A 528 -4.61 -34.60 -2.14
CA ILE A 528 -5.37 -34.89 -0.91
C ILE A 528 -6.57 -35.79 -1.25
N GLU A 529 -7.35 -35.46 -2.28
CA GLU A 529 -8.50 -36.23 -2.75
C GLU A 529 -8.12 -37.68 -3.09
N LYS A 530 -7.05 -37.87 -3.87
CA LYS A 530 -6.52 -39.21 -4.20
C LYS A 530 -6.09 -40.00 -2.97
N HIS A 531 -5.54 -39.34 -1.95
CA HIS A 531 -5.14 -40.00 -0.71
C HIS A 531 -6.32 -40.30 0.23
N ALA A 532 -7.44 -39.57 0.14
CA ALA A 532 -8.67 -39.94 0.87
C ALA A 532 -9.25 -41.28 0.39
N LEU A 533 -9.15 -41.58 -0.92
CA LEU A 533 -9.60 -42.86 -1.49
C LEU A 533 -8.81 -44.09 -1.00
N VAL A 534 -7.59 -43.87 -0.48
CA VAL A 534 -6.70 -44.93 0.04
C VAL A 534 -6.33 -44.68 1.51
N ILE A 535 -7.21 -43.99 2.25
CA ILE A 535 -6.95 -43.46 3.59
C ILE A 535 -6.44 -44.51 4.59
N GLU A 536 -6.91 -45.76 4.49
CA GLU A 536 -6.49 -46.87 5.32
C GLU A 536 -5.00 -47.20 5.15
N GLN A 537 -4.49 -47.11 3.91
CA GLN A 537 -3.11 -47.45 3.54
C GLN A 537 -2.11 -46.32 3.87
N LEU A 538 -2.57 -45.13 4.29
CA LEU A 538 -1.70 -44.01 4.60
C LEU A 538 -0.92 -44.22 5.90
N TYR A 539 0.41 -44.11 5.80
CA TYR A 539 1.28 -44.01 6.96
C TYR A 539 0.98 -42.74 7.77
N GLU A 540 1.18 -42.81 9.09
CA GLU A 540 0.94 -41.74 10.06
C GLU A 540 1.51 -40.36 9.63
N GLU A 541 2.75 -40.32 9.11
CA GLU A 541 3.37 -39.08 8.61
C GLU A 541 2.67 -38.52 7.36
N GLN A 542 2.24 -39.39 6.44
CA GLN A 542 1.50 -39.00 5.23
C GLN A 542 0.12 -38.45 5.59
N PHE A 543 -0.53 -39.08 6.56
CA PHE A 543 -1.83 -38.65 7.09
C PHE A 543 -1.75 -37.25 7.71
N ILE A 544 -0.74 -36.99 8.56
CA ILE A 544 -0.45 -35.65 9.07
C ILE A 544 -0.21 -34.67 7.93
N GLY A 545 0.55 -35.06 6.91
CA GLY A 545 0.78 -34.27 5.70
C GLY A 545 -0.52 -33.81 5.05
N CYS A 546 -1.39 -34.75 4.68
CA CYS A 546 -2.69 -34.48 4.06
C CYS A 546 -3.58 -33.60 4.96
N THR A 547 -3.67 -33.93 6.25
CA THR A 547 -4.49 -33.20 7.23
C THR A 547 -4.05 -31.74 7.39
N PHE A 548 -2.74 -31.50 7.60
CA PHE A 548 -2.21 -30.14 7.71
C PHE A 548 -2.31 -29.38 6.38
N THR A 549 -2.09 -30.01 5.23
CA THR A 549 -2.24 -29.36 3.93
C THR A 549 -3.70 -28.97 3.66
N SER A 550 -4.68 -29.82 3.99
CA SER A 550 -6.11 -29.49 3.90
C SER A 550 -6.47 -28.30 4.80
N ILE A 551 -6.08 -28.34 6.09
CA ILE A 551 -6.31 -27.24 7.03
C ILE A 551 -5.66 -25.93 6.52
N MET A 552 -4.42 -25.99 6.05
CA MET A 552 -3.68 -24.81 5.57
C MET A 552 -4.10 -24.30 4.18
N ALA A 553 -4.86 -25.07 3.41
CA ALA A 553 -5.52 -24.59 2.19
C ALA A 553 -6.79 -23.78 2.50
N PHE A 554 -7.60 -24.26 3.46
CA PHE A 554 -8.90 -23.70 3.79
C PHE A 554 -8.91 -22.76 5.01
N CYS A 555 -7.75 -22.45 5.61
CA CYS A 555 -7.59 -21.39 6.59
C CYS A 555 -6.22 -20.68 6.55
N THR A 556 -6.01 -19.80 7.52
CA THR A 556 -4.90 -18.84 7.57
C THR A 556 -3.73 -19.21 8.46
N LEU A 557 -3.91 -20.23 9.28
CA LEU A 557 -2.99 -20.59 10.35
C LEU A 557 -1.65 -21.00 9.76
N ARG A 558 -0.57 -20.62 10.45
CA ARG A 558 0.76 -21.19 10.20
C ARG A 558 0.75 -22.64 10.68
N MET A 559 1.61 -23.48 10.10
CA MET A 559 1.82 -24.88 10.55
C MET A 559 1.97 -24.99 12.08
N VAL A 560 2.73 -24.08 12.70
CA VAL A 560 2.98 -24.03 14.15
C VAL A 560 1.74 -23.60 14.96
N GLU A 561 0.81 -22.85 14.35
CA GLU A 561 -0.47 -22.48 14.96
C GLU A 561 -1.47 -23.64 14.86
N VAL A 562 -1.49 -24.40 13.76
CA VAL A 562 -2.25 -25.66 13.65
C VAL A 562 -1.72 -26.70 14.66
N LEU A 563 -0.40 -26.85 14.78
CA LEU A 563 0.25 -27.83 15.66
C LEU A 563 0.00 -27.59 17.16
N ARG A 564 -0.40 -26.37 17.54
CA ARG A 564 -0.76 -25.97 18.91
C ARG A 564 -2.27 -25.86 19.13
N ALA A 565 -3.08 -26.13 18.11
CA ALA A 565 -4.52 -25.92 18.19
C ALA A 565 -5.22 -27.05 18.97
N ASN A 566 -6.12 -26.65 19.85
CA ASN A 566 -7.15 -27.54 20.37
C ASN A 566 -8.27 -27.66 19.33
N VAL A 567 -8.83 -28.86 19.19
CA VAL A 567 -9.80 -29.19 18.14
C VAL A 567 -11.00 -29.91 18.75
N THR A 568 -12.20 -29.45 18.43
CA THR A 568 -13.47 -30.04 18.90
C THR A 568 -14.42 -30.26 17.73
N GLU A 569 -15.10 -31.41 17.68
CA GLU A 569 -16.28 -31.62 16.85
C GLU A 569 -17.53 -31.12 17.61
N ASN A 570 -18.46 -30.52 16.87
CA ASN A 570 -19.78 -30.11 17.33
C ASN A 570 -20.83 -31.06 16.73
N ASP A 571 -21.98 -31.19 17.38
CA ASP A 571 -23.04 -32.14 17.02
C ASP A 571 -23.54 -32.02 15.56
N ASP A 572 -23.53 -30.81 14.97
CA ASP A 572 -23.87 -30.60 13.54
C ASP A 572 -22.75 -30.99 12.56
N GLY A 573 -21.78 -31.81 12.97
CA GLY A 573 -20.61 -32.20 12.15
C GLY A 573 -19.66 -31.04 11.83
N ARG A 574 -19.77 -29.92 12.56
CA ARG A 574 -18.91 -28.74 12.43
C ARG A 574 -17.69 -28.89 13.32
N TRP A 575 -16.52 -28.45 12.85
CA TRP A 575 -15.26 -28.59 13.60
C TRP A 575 -14.71 -27.23 13.99
N ASN A 576 -14.41 -27.02 15.27
CA ASN A 576 -13.79 -25.79 15.76
C ASN A 576 -12.30 -26.02 16.03
N ILE A 577 -11.44 -25.18 15.43
CA ILE A 577 -10.00 -25.14 15.68
C ILE A 577 -9.69 -23.87 16.47
N ASN A 578 -9.20 -24.05 17.71
CA ASN A 578 -8.86 -22.97 18.64
C ASN A 578 -7.35 -22.94 18.90
N THR A 579 -6.68 -21.85 18.50
CA THR A 579 -5.25 -21.63 18.76
C THR A 579 -4.94 -20.19 19.13
N GLU A 580 -3.94 -19.97 19.96
CA GLU A 580 -3.41 -18.64 20.27
C GLU A 580 -2.53 -18.09 19.12
N MET A 581 -2.59 -16.78 18.85
CA MET A 581 -1.78 -16.14 17.79
C MET A 581 -0.59 -15.34 18.36
N TRP A 582 0.51 -16.05 18.62
CA TRP A 582 1.77 -15.55 19.20
C TRP A 582 2.58 -14.54 18.35
N LYS A 583 2.03 -14.07 17.23
CA LYS A 583 2.71 -13.13 16.30
C LYS A 583 1.69 -12.32 15.51
N GLY A 584 1.14 -11.32 16.18
CA GLY A 584 0.04 -10.47 15.72
C GLY A 584 -0.43 -9.58 16.88
N ASP A 585 -1.75 -9.46 17.06
CA ASP A 585 -2.38 -8.68 18.13
C ASP A 585 -2.67 -9.50 19.41
N GLU A 586 -1.98 -10.63 19.59
CA GLU A 586 -2.08 -11.50 20.80
C GLU A 586 -3.53 -11.94 21.12
N VAL A 587 -4.37 -12.08 20.09
CA VAL A 587 -5.76 -12.56 20.19
C VAL A 587 -5.82 -14.05 19.84
N GLY A 588 -6.60 -14.83 20.58
CA GLY A 588 -6.97 -16.19 20.20
C GLY A 588 -7.68 -16.24 18.84
N ALA A 589 -7.35 -17.25 18.04
CA ALA A 589 -7.98 -17.57 16.77
C ALA A 589 -8.91 -18.77 16.91
N GLU A 590 -10.20 -18.48 17.03
CA GLU A 590 -11.28 -19.41 16.72
C GLU A 590 -11.42 -19.54 15.18
N ILE A 591 -11.50 -20.78 14.68
CA ILE A 591 -11.78 -21.11 13.28
C ILE A 591 -12.72 -22.32 13.21
N ILE A 592 -14.00 -22.04 12.97
CA ILE A 592 -15.00 -23.06 12.64
C ILE A 592 -14.82 -23.47 11.17
N PHE A 593 -14.84 -24.78 10.91
CA PHE A 593 -15.03 -25.40 9.61
C PHE A 593 -16.41 -26.06 9.56
N LYS A 594 -17.08 -25.93 8.41
CA LYS A 594 -18.25 -26.73 8.02
C LYS A 594 -17.78 -27.80 7.02
N PRO A 595 -18.52 -28.91 6.86
CA PRO A 595 -18.37 -29.79 5.71
C PRO A 595 -18.38 -29.00 4.39
N LEU A 596 -17.62 -29.50 3.40
CA LEU A 596 -17.58 -28.98 2.04
C LEU A 596 -18.25 -29.97 1.10
N ASP A 597 -18.71 -29.50 -0.06
CA ASP A 597 -19.45 -30.31 -1.02
C ASP A 597 -18.62 -31.47 -1.61
N ASN A 598 -17.30 -31.40 -1.45
CA ASN A 598 -16.36 -32.51 -1.59
C ASN A 598 -15.73 -32.77 -0.22
N GLU A 599 -16.10 -33.90 0.42
CA GLU A 599 -15.59 -34.26 1.75
C GLU A 599 -14.13 -34.73 1.73
N ALA A 600 -13.68 -35.37 0.65
CA ALA A 600 -12.34 -35.97 0.54
C ALA A 600 -11.19 -34.94 0.70
N ILE A 601 -11.44 -33.68 0.34
CA ILE A 601 -10.49 -32.57 0.54
C ILE A 601 -10.79 -31.74 1.81
N CYS A 602 -11.89 -32.00 2.50
CA CYS A 602 -12.39 -31.16 3.59
C CYS A 602 -11.64 -31.38 4.92
N PRO A 603 -11.25 -30.32 5.65
CA PRO A 603 -10.61 -30.47 6.96
C PRO A 603 -11.41 -31.26 7.98
N THR A 604 -12.75 -31.28 7.91
CA THR A 604 -13.60 -32.05 8.84
C THR A 604 -13.41 -33.56 8.70
N PHE A 605 -13.33 -34.06 7.45
CA PHE A 605 -13.06 -35.46 7.13
C PHE A 605 -11.70 -35.90 7.68
N TRP A 606 -10.64 -35.15 7.35
CA TRP A 606 -9.28 -35.47 7.80
C TRP A 606 -9.12 -35.42 9.33
N LEU A 607 -9.74 -34.44 10.00
CA LEU A 607 -9.72 -34.36 11.47
C LEU A 607 -10.48 -35.52 12.14
N ARG A 608 -11.64 -35.91 11.62
CA ARG A 608 -12.42 -37.04 12.14
C ARG A 608 -11.65 -38.35 12.00
N HIS A 609 -11.13 -38.65 10.82
CA HIS A 609 -10.35 -39.86 10.60
C HIS A 609 -8.99 -39.86 11.33
N TRP A 610 -8.38 -38.68 11.58
CA TRP A 610 -7.19 -38.57 12.42
C TRP A 610 -7.49 -38.94 13.88
N LEU A 611 -8.51 -38.32 14.48
CA LEU A 611 -8.82 -38.53 15.89
C LEU A 611 -9.41 -39.92 16.16
N ASN A 612 -10.08 -40.54 15.18
CA ASN A 612 -10.55 -41.93 15.28
C ASN A 612 -9.41 -42.96 15.16
N ARG A 613 -8.24 -42.59 14.61
CA ARG A 613 -7.03 -43.44 14.59
C ARG A 613 -6.24 -43.43 15.91
N ILE A 614 -6.55 -42.51 16.82
CA ILE A 614 -5.88 -42.41 18.12
C ILE A 614 -6.77 -43.07 19.17
N GLU A 615 -6.46 -44.32 19.53
CA GLU A 615 -6.91 -44.90 20.80
C GLU A 615 -6.35 -44.04 21.95
N ARG A 616 -7.18 -43.15 22.51
CA ARG A 616 -6.72 -42.14 23.47
C ARG A 616 -6.45 -42.77 24.84
N PRO A 617 -5.21 -42.72 25.37
CA PRO A 617 -5.02 -42.89 26.80
C PRO A 617 -5.75 -41.76 27.52
N GLN A 618 -6.52 -42.08 28.57
CA GLN A 618 -7.48 -41.17 29.23
C GLN A 618 -6.88 -39.87 29.80
N ASN A 619 -5.55 -39.71 29.78
CA ASN A 619 -4.80 -38.61 30.39
C ASN A 619 -4.02 -37.73 29.39
N ILE A 620 -4.19 -37.88 28.07
CA ILE A 620 -3.40 -37.14 27.05
C ILE A 620 -4.30 -36.28 26.13
N GLN A 621 -4.28 -34.95 26.33
CA GLN A 621 -5.03 -33.98 25.51
C GLN A 621 -4.31 -33.54 24.21
N LEU A 622 -3.35 -34.34 23.70
CA LEU A 622 -2.52 -33.95 22.55
C LEU A 622 -3.20 -34.31 21.22
N VAL A 623 -3.78 -33.31 20.54
CA VAL A 623 -4.45 -33.49 19.23
C VAL A 623 -3.56 -34.17 18.19
N TRP A 624 -2.27 -33.84 18.16
CA TRP A 624 -1.30 -34.33 17.17
C TRP A 624 -0.33 -35.37 17.76
N TYR A 625 -0.89 -36.43 18.35
CA TYR A 625 -0.13 -37.54 18.94
C TYR A 625 0.36 -38.54 17.88
N LEU A 626 1.62 -38.96 17.98
CA LEU A 626 2.24 -39.97 17.12
C LEU A 626 2.36 -41.30 17.87
N VAL A 627 1.53 -42.27 17.52
CA VAL A 627 1.50 -43.62 18.10
C VAL A 627 2.86 -44.29 17.98
N LYS A 628 3.55 -44.15 16.83
CA LYS A 628 4.89 -44.72 16.60
C LYS A 628 6.00 -44.19 17.53
N THR A 629 5.79 -43.06 18.21
CA THR A 629 6.83 -42.40 19.04
C THR A 629 6.38 -42.08 20.47
N GLY A 630 5.10 -42.31 20.79
CA GLY A 630 4.50 -42.00 22.10
C GLY A 630 4.45 -40.51 22.44
N ARG A 631 4.57 -39.61 21.45
CA ARG A 631 4.83 -38.16 21.65
C ARG A 631 4.03 -37.30 20.67
N GLN A 632 3.93 -36.00 20.95
CA GLN A 632 3.39 -35.04 19.98
C GLN A 632 4.30 -34.91 18.75
N ALA A 633 3.71 -34.75 17.56
CA ALA A 633 4.44 -34.41 16.35
C ALA A 633 5.25 -33.10 16.51
N THR A 634 6.50 -33.09 16.05
CA THR A 634 7.37 -31.91 16.11
C THR A 634 7.15 -30.96 14.92
N GLU A 635 7.58 -29.70 15.05
CA GLU A 635 7.58 -28.75 13.93
C GLU A 635 8.36 -29.28 12.71
N GLU A 636 9.42 -30.08 12.91
CA GLU A 636 10.23 -30.65 11.83
C GLU A 636 9.53 -31.84 11.14
N GLN A 637 8.95 -32.79 11.90
CA GLN A 637 8.18 -33.90 11.32
C GLN A 637 6.98 -33.39 10.53
N THR A 638 6.22 -32.46 11.12
CA THR A 638 5.07 -31.80 10.46
C THR A 638 5.50 -31.10 9.17
N SER A 639 6.66 -30.44 9.17
CA SER A 639 7.22 -29.82 7.96
C SER A 639 7.58 -30.85 6.89
N LYS A 640 8.24 -31.96 7.25
CA LYS A 640 8.59 -33.04 6.31
C LYS A 640 7.34 -33.68 5.70
N ALA A 641 6.34 -33.97 6.52
CA ALA A 641 5.04 -34.52 6.11
C ALA A 641 4.33 -33.63 5.08
N ILE A 642 4.32 -32.31 5.26
CA ILE A 642 3.71 -31.38 4.30
C ILE A 642 4.53 -31.29 3.02
N HIS A 643 5.87 -31.22 3.09
CA HIS A 643 6.71 -31.20 1.88
C HIS A 643 6.60 -32.51 1.08
N TRP A 644 6.27 -33.64 1.70
CA TRP A 644 5.93 -34.88 0.98
C TRP A 644 4.68 -34.70 0.10
N VAL A 645 3.58 -34.14 0.63
CA VAL A 645 2.37 -33.82 -0.18
C VAL A 645 2.72 -32.84 -1.31
N MET A 646 3.54 -31.82 -1.03
CA MET A 646 3.99 -30.85 -2.04
C MET A 646 4.85 -31.50 -3.14
N LYS A 647 5.67 -32.50 -2.81
CA LYS A 647 6.44 -33.28 -3.78
C LYS A 647 5.53 -34.14 -4.67
N GLN A 648 4.49 -34.78 -4.11
CA GLN A 648 3.50 -35.53 -4.89
C GLN A 648 2.71 -34.64 -5.85
N ALA A 649 2.43 -33.38 -5.45
CA ALA A 649 1.74 -32.39 -6.29
C ALA A 649 2.65 -31.68 -7.31
N GLY A 650 3.89 -32.16 -7.53
CA GLY A 650 4.83 -31.62 -8.52
C GLY A 650 5.40 -30.24 -8.17
N VAL A 651 5.38 -29.82 -6.90
CA VAL A 651 5.85 -28.48 -6.51
C VAL A 651 7.38 -28.42 -6.51
N GLU A 652 7.94 -27.88 -7.61
CA GLU A 652 9.37 -27.69 -7.80
C GLU A 652 10.03 -26.79 -6.72
N ASN A 653 11.34 -26.92 -6.57
CA ASN A 653 12.21 -26.05 -5.75
C ASN A 653 11.95 -26.07 -4.24
N ASN A 654 11.16 -27.03 -3.73
CA ASN A 654 10.88 -27.26 -2.30
C ASN A 654 10.56 -25.97 -1.49
N PRO A 655 9.54 -25.19 -1.89
CA PRO A 655 9.24 -23.90 -1.29
C PRO A 655 8.60 -24.08 0.09
N ALA A 656 8.89 -23.16 1.01
CA ALA A 656 8.42 -23.27 2.39
C ALA A 656 6.89 -23.44 2.50
N VAL A 657 6.44 -24.28 3.44
CA VAL A 657 5.04 -24.59 3.80
C VAL A 657 4.10 -23.37 3.83
N THR A 658 4.59 -22.18 4.18
CA THR A 658 3.82 -20.92 4.13
C THR A 658 3.31 -20.54 2.72
N THR A 659 3.80 -21.16 1.66
CA THR A 659 3.34 -20.95 0.28
C THR A 659 1.96 -21.54 0.01
N ILE A 660 1.50 -22.56 0.75
CA ILE A 660 0.15 -23.15 0.59
C ILE A 660 -0.92 -22.06 0.78
N ARG A 661 -0.74 -21.23 1.81
CA ARG A 661 -1.57 -20.04 2.08
C ARG A 661 -1.49 -19.01 0.94
N ALA A 662 -0.33 -18.82 0.31
CA ALA A 662 -0.16 -17.89 -0.81
C ALA A 662 -0.86 -18.40 -2.08
N ALA A 663 -0.76 -19.69 -2.39
CA ALA A 663 -1.48 -20.35 -3.47
C ALA A 663 -2.99 -20.26 -3.27
N SER A 664 -3.47 -20.49 -2.04
CA SER A 664 -4.89 -20.40 -1.67
C SER A 664 -5.44 -18.98 -1.83
N ILE A 665 -4.69 -17.96 -1.39
CA ILE A 665 -5.00 -16.54 -1.62
C ILE A 665 -4.99 -16.21 -3.13
N THR A 666 -4.10 -16.82 -3.90
CA THR A 666 -3.99 -16.60 -5.36
C THR A 666 -5.19 -17.18 -6.11
N LYS A 667 -5.64 -18.42 -5.79
CA LYS A 667 -6.89 -18.98 -6.32
C LYS A 667 -8.10 -18.13 -5.90
N ALA A 668 -8.14 -17.61 -4.66
CA ALA A 668 -9.19 -16.67 -4.25
C ALA A 668 -9.23 -15.38 -5.10
N PHE A 669 -8.07 -14.82 -5.48
CA PHE A 669 -8.00 -13.69 -6.41
C PHE A 669 -8.47 -14.07 -7.83
N SER A 670 -8.08 -15.23 -8.38
CA SER A 670 -8.52 -15.65 -9.72
C SER A 670 -10.02 -15.99 -9.78
N LEU A 671 -10.62 -16.38 -8.65
CA LEU A 671 -12.06 -16.58 -8.48
C LEU A 671 -12.85 -15.27 -8.31
N GLY A 672 -12.22 -14.10 -8.45
CA GLY A 672 -12.88 -12.79 -8.46
C GLY A 672 -13.27 -12.24 -7.08
N PHE A 673 -12.86 -12.88 -5.98
CA PHE A 673 -13.21 -12.40 -4.64
C PHE A 673 -12.63 -11.00 -4.36
N SER A 674 -13.44 -10.15 -3.72
CA SER A 674 -13.03 -8.78 -3.42
C SER A 674 -11.81 -8.75 -2.48
N LYS A 675 -10.99 -7.70 -2.58
CA LYS A 675 -9.85 -7.49 -1.67
C LYS A 675 -10.27 -7.48 -0.20
N ILE A 676 -11.51 -7.12 0.13
CA ILE A 676 -12.05 -7.16 1.50
C ILE A 676 -12.33 -8.60 1.92
N ALA A 677 -13.02 -9.40 1.08
CA ALA A 677 -13.26 -10.82 1.33
C ALA A 677 -11.95 -11.59 1.48
N ILE A 678 -10.96 -11.32 0.61
CA ILE A 678 -9.63 -11.94 0.69
C ILE A 678 -8.85 -11.48 1.92
N VAL A 679 -8.90 -10.19 2.29
CA VAL A 679 -8.28 -9.69 3.55
C VAL A 679 -8.92 -10.34 4.79
N ARG A 680 -10.24 -10.55 4.79
CA ARG A 680 -10.97 -11.22 5.88
C ARG A 680 -10.65 -12.71 5.95
N PHE A 681 -10.73 -13.41 4.82
CA PHE A 681 -10.32 -14.82 4.70
C PHE A 681 -8.88 -15.00 5.14
N SER A 682 -7.97 -14.14 4.66
CA SER A 682 -6.52 -14.21 4.94
C SER A 682 -6.07 -13.60 6.29
N ARG A 683 -6.95 -12.93 7.03
CA ARG A 683 -6.67 -12.22 8.29
C ARG A 683 -5.41 -11.32 8.23
N HIS A 684 -5.18 -10.61 7.12
CA HIS A 684 -4.00 -9.74 6.95
C HIS A 684 -4.09 -8.44 7.79
N VAL A 685 -3.02 -8.12 8.51
CA VAL A 685 -3.00 -7.14 9.62
C VAL A 685 -3.03 -5.66 9.19
N ASP A 686 -2.62 -5.33 7.96
CA ASP A 686 -2.34 -3.94 7.54
C ASP A 686 -3.59 -3.06 7.29
N THR A 687 -4.79 -3.62 7.30
CA THR A 687 -6.06 -2.89 7.07
C THR A 687 -6.87 -2.68 8.34
N SER A 688 -6.79 -1.46 8.90
CA SER A 688 -7.72 -0.83 9.85
C SER A 688 -8.52 -1.79 10.75
N LYS A 689 -7.91 -2.19 11.87
CA LYS A 689 -8.35 -3.18 12.89
C LYS A 689 -9.75 -3.02 13.51
N ILE A 690 -10.54 -2.03 13.09
CA ILE A 690 -11.87 -1.70 13.64
C ILE A 690 -12.98 -2.31 12.76
N THR A 691 -12.85 -2.32 11.43
CA THR A 691 -13.90 -2.78 10.50
C THR A 691 -13.99 -4.30 10.34
N LEU A 692 -13.03 -5.06 10.87
CA LEU A 692 -12.94 -6.53 10.70
C LEU A 692 -13.49 -7.35 11.88
N LYS A 693 -13.82 -6.73 13.02
CA LYS A 693 -14.35 -7.45 14.19
C LYS A 693 -15.88 -7.50 14.28
N SER A 694 -16.60 -6.74 13.45
CA SER A 694 -18.03 -6.44 13.66
C SER A 694 -18.95 -6.70 12.46
N TYR A 695 -18.43 -7.17 11.32
CA TYR A 695 -19.25 -7.41 10.13
C TYR A 695 -19.04 -8.82 9.57
N ASP A 696 -20.09 -9.63 9.78
CA ASP A 696 -20.42 -10.92 9.19
C ASP A 696 -19.39 -12.08 9.28
N LYS A 697 -19.77 -13.13 10.04
CA LYS A 697 -19.03 -14.40 10.15
C LYS A 697 -19.25 -15.33 8.95
N ASN A 698 -20.36 -15.22 8.21
CA ASN A 698 -20.85 -16.27 7.30
C ASN A 698 -20.06 -16.37 5.99
N ASN A 699 -19.54 -15.25 5.50
CA ASN A 699 -19.03 -15.12 4.14
C ASN A 699 -17.61 -15.72 3.94
N ASN A 700 -16.98 -16.33 4.96
CA ASN A 700 -15.74 -17.10 4.79
C ASN A 700 -15.97 -18.50 4.19
N ASP A 701 -17.15 -19.07 4.38
CA ASP A 701 -17.46 -20.42 3.89
C ASP A 701 -17.71 -20.43 2.38
N GLU A 702 -18.21 -19.32 1.82
CA GLU A 702 -18.30 -19.10 0.38
C GLU A 702 -16.91 -19.16 -0.29
N VAL A 703 -15.90 -18.51 0.31
CA VAL A 703 -14.52 -18.54 -0.19
C VAL A 703 -13.96 -19.96 -0.16
N ARG A 704 -14.21 -20.71 0.92
CA ARG A 704 -13.80 -22.12 1.02
C ARG A 704 -14.48 -22.99 -0.06
N LYS A 705 -15.82 -22.91 -0.17
CA LYS A 705 -16.62 -23.64 -1.18
C LYS A 705 -16.19 -23.37 -2.61
N LYS A 706 -15.76 -22.14 -2.94
CA LYS A 706 -15.24 -21.81 -4.27
C LYS A 706 -13.78 -22.22 -4.48
N ILE A 707 -12.96 -22.29 -3.43
CA ILE A 707 -11.59 -22.85 -3.51
C ILE A 707 -11.61 -24.38 -3.65
N SER A 708 -12.59 -25.06 -3.06
CA SER A 708 -12.78 -26.53 -3.14
C SER A 708 -13.30 -27.02 -4.49
N ILE A 709 -13.66 -26.13 -5.42
CA ILE A 709 -13.88 -26.50 -6.82
C ILE A 709 -12.50 -26.57 -7.49
N LEU A 710 -12.08 -27.79 -7.86
CA LEU A 710 -10.77 -28.10 -8.40
C LEU A 710 -10.55 -27.46 -9.78
#